data_AF-A0A379CK72-F1
#
_entry.id   AF-A0A379CK72-F1
#
_cell.length_a   1.000
_cell.length_b   1.000
_cell.length_c   1.000
_cell.angle_alpha   90.00
_cell.angle_beta   90.00
_cell.angle_gamma   90.00
#
_symmetry.space_group_name_H-M   'P 1'
#
loop_
_entity.id
_entity.type
_entity.pdbx_description
1 polymer ?
#
loop_
_entity_poly.entity_id
_entity_poly.type
_entity_poly.pdbx_seq_one_letter_code
_entity_poly.pdbx_strand_id
1 'polypeptide(L)'
;MILKTISGKPLGQIPQNAITEISKKINSSHTISLKVPKYYMDLLDFSQKTYPLYSALKNERQLELNGKDIFIIKSVEITNDDYIEVKAKSKEIRLKEIDISLEDTSYTLIDKIDDKDNIVLSDYLYSETGWKIQATDFIRYEFPVEPYINKYKKILISMKNIKDIQDKNKTSLDEIMKRKELIEKDKKELSEAIGKDIEKKAKQLREDGFELIKERIAEKKKEIEGLIKKIEESNSPSFDIDKALEELKGTPKIRHIESVNKKWLDFLEKDVCSSFDCCIDYDTINKIVILYDEIELENHIGLYLSKDNYIKSLEKEYNTDKLVTRMVIEGNENMDIISATCTGEKYIENFSYFMEINEMSLDLKNALTKYYKMVEKREPTWKLYADEIVNRENQKNILGKDFIHAEKTLYMLNDKLEIYNVPPKEDKELIGKLAKEITKQRDERDRIKSAIEKLEEDIRNLTKSRDNIVELCKKPTATDDDGKLIFTTALLDELKEYIYTETYKNDSFLTEYVEDLIVLSKKKLLDKSYPTRKWNIDVANFLDRIKTPYGVSWNGDLSLGDLVVLYDRETDSEEFTFLNEYKHMVRDNKLKITLSNKKTEKEDGLTISDYLTNAKNALRDIDSNRYLNVLLKYNRMNVPKEFISKYNLPKKKRPDGTVIN
;
A
#
# COMPACT_ATOMS: atom_id res chain seq x y z
N MET A 1 -7.34 -12.18 28.35
CA MET A 1 -7.98 -11.05 27.64
C MET A 1 -8.48 -10.04 28.67
N ILE A 2 -8.35 -8.74 28.43
CA ILE A 2 -8.74 -7.70 29.39
C ILE A 2 -10.01 -7.00 28.87
N LEU A 3 -11.06 -6.95 29.69
CA LEU A 3 -12.25 -6.16 29.41
C LEU A 3 -12.00 -4.72 29.86
N LYS A 4 -12.25 -3.76 28.97
CA LYS A 4 -12.10 -2.33 29.23
C LYS A 4 -13.39 -1.57 28.96
N THR A 5 -13.54 -0.42 29.61
CA THR A 5 -14.56 0.57 29.23
C THR A 5 -14.27 1.11 27.83
N ILE A 6 -15.23 1.82 27.25
CA ILE A 6 -15.06 2.52 25.96
C ILE A 6 -13.90 3.53 25.99
N SER A 7 -13.59 4.10 27.16
CA SER A 7 -12.46 5.01 27.39
C SER A 7 -11.13 4.30 27.64
N GLY A 8 -11.10 2.97 27.69
CA GLY A 8 -9.89 2.18 27.88
C GLY A 8 -9.55 1.84 29.34
N LYS A 9 -10.41 2.19 30.32
CA LYS A 9 -10.20 1.83 31.72
C LYS A 9 -10.39 0.32 31.90
N PRO A 10 -9.43 -0.42 32.47
CA PRO A 10 -9.58 -1.86 32.71
C PRO A 10 -10.67 -2.12 33.75
N LEU A 11 -11.53 -3.09 33.45
CA LEU A 11 -12.64 -3.54 34.30
C LEU A 11 -12.34 -4.90 34.93
N GLY A 12 -11.58 -5.74 34.24
CA GLY A 12 -11.14 -7.03 34.74
C GLY A 12 -10.64 -7.94 33.63
N GLN A 13 -10.17 -9.13 34.02
CA GLN A 13 -9.65 -10.13 33.10
C GLN A 13 -10.71 -11.19 32.78
N ILE A 14 -10.83 -11.52 31.50
CA ILE A 14 -11.61 -12.65 31.02
C ILE A 14 -10.64 -13.78 30.68
N PRO A 15 -10.84 -14.99 31.24
CA PRO A 15 -10.09 -16.19 30.91
C PRO A 15 -10.08 -16.49 29.41
N GLN A 16 -8.96 -17.00 28.90
CA GLN A 16 -8.76 -17.25 27.47
C GLN A 16 -9.66 -18.40 26.95
N ASN A 17 -10.01 -19.36 27.81
CA ASN A 17 -10.97 -20.44 27.51
C ASN A 17 -12.41 -19.96 27.29
N ALA A 18 -12.74 -18.69 27.61
CA ALA A 18 -14.02 -18.09 27.25
C ALA A 18 -14.13 -17.84 25.74
N ILE A 19 -13.00 -17.78 25.03
CA ILE A 19 -12.96 -17.60 23.57
C ILE A 19 -13.48 -18.87 22.91
N THR A 20 -14.41 -18.68 21.98
CA THR A 20 -15.00 -19.74 21.17
C THR A 20 -14.34 -19.79 19.79
N GLU A 21 -14.18 -18.61 19.17
CA GLU A 21 -13.66 -18.48 17.82
C GLU A 21 -12.85 -17.18 17.67
N ILE A 22 -11.75 -17.26 16.93
CA ILE A 22 -11.00 -16.12 16.41
C ILE A 22 -10.89 -16.30 14.90
N SER A 23 -11.27 -15.27 14.14
CA SER A 23 -11.11 -15.22 12.68
C SER A 23 -10.31 -13.98 12.31
N LYS A 24 -9.20 -14.16 11.60
CA LYS A 24 -8.42 -13.07 11.00
C LYS A 24 -8.29 -13.29 9.50
N LYS A 25 -8.42 -12.22 8.74
CA LYS A 25 -8.41 -12.24 7.26
C LYS A 25 -7.78 -10.95 6.76
N ILE A 26 -6.92 -11.07 5.75
CA ILE A 26 -6.20 -9.94 5.16
C ILE A 26 -7.16 -8.89 4.59
N ASN A 27 -6.83 -7.61 4.72
CA ASN A 27 -7.64 -6.47 4.26
C ASN A 27 -9.10 -6.49 4.76
N SER A 28 -9.36 -6.99 5.97
CA SER A 28 -10.70 -7.01 6.54
C SER A 28 -10.69 -6.99 8.07
N SER A 29 -11.80 -6.52 8.66
CA SER A 29 -11.92 -6.47 10.12
C SER A 29 -11.89 -7.87 10.75
N HIS A 30 -11.02 -8.08 11.74
CA HIS A 30 -10.94 -9.31 12.51
C HIS A 30 -12.15 -9.50 13.44
N THR A 31 -12.50 -10.74 13.75
CA THR A 31 -13.61 -11.06 14.64
C THR A 31 -13.22 -12.01 15.76
N ILE A 32 -13.79 -11.79 16.94
CA ILE A 32 -13.65 -12.66 18.11
C ILE A 32 -15.02 -12.94 18.74
N SER A 33 -15.25 -14.20 19.07
CA SER A 33 -16.49 -14.67 19.70
C SER A 33 -16.18 -15.29 21.07
N LEU A 34 -16.98 -14.94 22.07
CA LEU A 34 -16.83 -15.42 23.45
C LEU A 34 -18.12 -16.04 23.94
N LYS A 35 -17.99 -17.01 24.85
CA LYS A 35 -19.11 -17.56 25.61
C LYS A 35 -18.76 -17.61 27.09
N VAL A 36 -19.43 -16.77 27.87
CA VAL A 36 -19.16 -16.56 29.30
C VAL A 36 -20.34 -17.07 30.12
N PRO A 37 -20.13 -17.98 31.08
CA PRO A 37 -21.20 -18.47 31.95
C PRO A 37 -21.65 -17.40 32.94
N LYS A 38 -22.92 -17.43 33.33
CA LYS A 38 -23.47 -16.59 34.40
C LYS A 38 -22.92 -16.94 35.76
N TYR A 39 -22.69 -18.22 35.99
CA TYR A 39 -22.23 -18.74 37.26
C TYR A 39 -20.93 -19.53 37.10
N TYR A 40 -20.08 -19.49 38.12
CA TYR A 40 -18.93 -20.38 38.27
C TYR A 40 -18.97 -21.01 39.67
N MET A 41 -18.34 -22.16 39.81
CA MET A 41 -18.15 -22.80 41.10
C MET A 41 -16.83 -22.35 41.68
N ASP A 42 -16.86 -21.77 42.87
CA ASP A 42 -15.64 -21.39 43.58
C ASP A 42 -14.96 -22.65 44.12
N LEU A 43 -13.68 -22.82 43.80
CA LEU A 43 -12.90 -24.01 44.13
C LEU A 43 -12.54 -24.11 45.62
N LEU A 44 -12.70 -23.02 46.38
CA LEU A 44 -12.37 -22.98 47.80
C LEU A 44 -13.55 -23.41 48.69
N ASP A 45 -14.76 -22.98 48.35
CA ASP A 45 -15.97 -23.21 49.16
C ASP A 45 -17.06 -24.01 48.42
N PHE A 46 -16.82 -24.40 47.17
CA PHE A 46 -17.76 -25.11 46.29
C PHE A 46 -19.11 -24.41 46.10
N SER A 47 -19.19 -23.12 46.42
CA SER A 47 -20.41 -22.34 46.24
C SER A 47 -20.54 -21.83 44.80
N GLN A 48 -21.78 -21.76 44.33
CA GLN A 48 -22.11 -21.16 43.04
C GLN A 48 -22.08 -19.63 43.18
N LYS A 49 -21.15 -18.97 42.49
CA LYS A 49 -21.02 -17.51 42.47
C LYS A 49 -21.28 -16.97 41.07
N THR A 50 -21.86 -15.77 40.99
CA THR A 50 -22.06 -15.08 39.70
C THR A 50 -20.70 -14.65 39.16
N TYR A 51 -20.48 -14.87 37.86
CA TYR A 51 -19.25 -14.48 37.20
C TYR A 51 -19.03 -12.95 37.32
N PRO A 52 -17.90 -12.48 37.86
CA PRO A 52 -17.76 -11.07 38.29
C PRO A 52 -17.94 -10.05 37.17
N LEU A 53 -17.61 -10.41 35.94
CA LEU A 53 -17.72 -9.53 34.77
C LEU A 53 -18.99 -9.78 33.95
N TYR A 54 -19.92 -10.63 34.39
CA TYR A 54 -21.12 -10.99 33.61
C TYR A 54 -21.97 -9.76 33.26
N SER A 55 -22.33 -8.95 34.26
CA SER A 55 -23.07 -7.68 34.07
C SER A 55 -22.22 -6.58 33.43
N ALA A 56 -20.90 -6.78 33.37
CA ALA A 56 -19.94 -5.89 32.75
C ALA A 56 -19.77 -6.18 31.24
N LEU A 57 -20.31 -7.25 30.69
CA LEU A 57 -20.29 -7.48 29.24
C LEU A 57 -21.43 -6.68 28.60
N LYS A 58 -21.09 -5.58 27.95
CA LYS A 58 -22.03 -4.67 27.30
C LYS A 58 -21.51 -4.28 25.91
N ASN A 59 -22.42 -3.94 25.02
CA ASN A 59 -22.10 -3.39 23.70
C ASN A 59 -21.16 -2.18 23.82
N GLU A 60 -20.30 -1.99 22.83
CA GLU A 60 -19.30 -0.92 22.70
C GLU A 60 -18.17 -0.93 23.75
N ARG A 61 -18.09 -1.96 24.60
CA ARG A 61 -16.90 -2.18 25.45
C ARG A 61 -15.75 -2.79 24.65
N GLN A 62 -14.54 -2.59 25.15
CA GLN A 62 -13.34 -3.05 24.47
C GLN A 62 -12.82 -4.35 25.09
N LEU A 63 -12.29 -5.22 24.25
CA LEU A 63 -11.64 -6.46 24.61
C LEU A 63 -10.21 -6.42 24.08
N GLU A 64 -9.24 -6.41 24.99
CA GLU A 64 -7.82 -6.43 24.65
C GLU A 64 -7.27 -7.85 24.72
N LEU A 65 -6.73 -8.33 23.61
CA LEU A 65 -6.12 -9.64 23.46
C LEU A 65 -4.60 -9.50 23.42
N ASN A 66 -3.92 -10.16 24.36
CA ASN A 66 -2.46 -10.29 24.45
C ASN A 66 -1.66 -8.98 24.35
N GLY A 67 -2.27 -7.84 24.69
CA GLY A 67 -1.62 -6.52 24.56
C GLY A 67 -1.24 -6.16 23.13
N LYS A 68 -1.87 -6.78 22.13
CA LYS A 68 -1.63 -6.53 20.69
C LYS A 68 -2.89 -6.05 19.97
N ASP A 69 -4.04 -6.69 20.23
CA ASP A 69 -5.28 -6.43 19.49
C ASP A 69 -6.41 -5.91 20.41
N ILE A 70 -7.16 -4.91 19.94
CA ILE A 70 -8.37 -4.41 20.60
C ILE A 70 -9.59 -4.68 19.72
N PHE A 71 -10.59 -5.34 20.32
CA PHE A 71 -11.90 -5.60 19.71
C PHE A 71 -13.00 -4.81 20.44
N ILE A 72 -14.05 -4.43 19.72
CA ILE A 72 -15.24 -3.74 20.20
C ILE A 72 -16.42 -4.70 20.16
N ILE A 73 -17.10 -4.85 21.29
CA ILE A 73 -18.28 -5.69 21.41
C ILE A 73 -19.43 -5.07 20.59
N LYS A 74 -19.93 -5.82 19.60
CA LYS A 74 -21.03 -5.38 18.73
C LYS A 74 -22.34 -6.08 19.05
N SER A 75 -22.30 -7.33 19.50
CA SER A 75 -23.48 -8.01 20.01
C SER A 75 -23.19 -8.75 21.31
N VAL A 76 -24.22 -8.77 22.16
CA VAL A 76 -24.32 -9.54 23.40
C VAL A 76 -25.67 -10.24 23.34
N GLU A 77 -25.64 -11.56 23.22
CA GLU A 77 -26.81 -12.43 23.13
C GLU A 77 -26.89 -13.27 24.42
N ILE A 78 -28.03 -13.27 25.10
CA ILE A 78 -28.24 -14.04 26.33
C ILE A 78 -29.04 -15.29 25.96
N THR A 79 -28.44 -16.47 26.14
CA THR A 79 -29.12 -17.74 25.85
C THR A 79 -29.49 -18.43 27.16
N ASN A 80 -30.79 -18.67 27.36
CA ASN A 80 -31.37 -19.38 28.51
C ASN A 80 -30.99 -18.81 29.89
N ASP A 81 -30.47 -17.57 29.94
CA ASP A 81 -29.96 -16.92 31.16
C ASP A 81 -28.79 -17.66 31.86
N ASP A 82 -28.19 -18.66 31.18
CA ASP A 82 -27.05 -19.45 31.68
C ASP A 82 -25.72 -18.93 31.14
N TYR A 83 -25.72 -18.41 29.90
CA TYR A 83 -24.53 -17.92 29.22
C TYR A 83 -24.81 -16.63 28.46
N ILE A 84 -23.78 -15.78 28.40
CA ILE A 84 -23.68 -14.67 27.46
C ILE A 84 -22.77 -15.10 26.30
N GLU A 85 -23.28 -14.92 25.09
CA GLU A 85 -22.50 -15.00 23.86
C GLU A 85 -22.19 -13.58 23.38
N VAL A 86 -20.90 -13.30 23.20
CA VAL A 86 -20.40 -11.98 22.79
C VAL A 86 -19.74 -12.10 21.44
N LYS A 87 -20.13 -11.26 20.49
CA LYS A 87 -19.42 -11.10 19.21
C LYS A 87 -18.81 -9.72 19.16
N ALA A 88 -17.50 -9.68 18.91
CA ALA A 88 -16.73 -8.44 18.83
C ALA A 88 -15.93 -8.39 17.53
N LYS A 89 -15.74 -7.16 17.03
CA LYS A 89 -14.95 -6.87 15.82
C LYS A 89 -13.77 -5.97 16.18
N SER A 90 -12.70 -6.02 15.41
CA SER A 90 -11.53 -5.16 15.59
C SER A 90 -11.88 -3.67 15.60
N LYS A 91 -11.10 -2.87 16.34
CA LYS A 91 -11.47 -1.50 16.78
C LYS A 91 -11.67 -0.50 15.64
N GLU A 92 -10.96 -0.67 14.53
CA GLU A 92 -11.10 0.13 13.31
C GLU A 92 -12.52 0.12 12.77
N ILE A 93 -13.37 -0.86 13.13
CA ILE A 93 -14.79 -0.88 12.76
C ILE A 93 -15.54 0.40 13.17
N ARG A 94 -15.05 1.14 14.17
CA ARG A 94 -15.65 2.43 14.57
C ARG A 94 -15.52 3.51 13.50
N LEU A 95 -14.54 3.40 12.60
CA LEU A 95 -14.40 4.28 11.44
C LEU A 95 -15.56 4.10 10.44
N LYS A 96 -16.34 3.01 10.51
CA LYS A 96 -17.60 2.86 9.74
C LYS A 96 -18.74 3.75 10.24
N GLU A 97 -18.60 4.37 11.40
CA GLU A 97 -19.64 5.24 11.95
C GLU A 97 -19.41 6.71 11.62
N ILE A 98 -18.19 7.10 11.24
CA ILE A 98 -17.80 8.49 11.00
C ILE A 98 -17.83 8.77 9.49
N ASP A 99 -18.53 9.82 9.09
CA ASP A 99 -18.62 10.26 7.70
C ASP A 99 -17.39 11.11 7.32
N ILE A 100 -16.94 11.00 6.08
CA ILE A 100 -15.98 11.89 5.44
C ILE A 100 -16.67 12.57 4.25
N SER A 101 -16.46 13.88 4.11
CA SER A 101 -16.96 14.69 3.00
C SER A 101 -15.84 15.57 2.46
N LEU A 102 -15.38 15.31 1.23
CA LEU A 102 -14.38 16.09 0.52
C LEU A 102 -14.87 16.33 -0.92
N GLU A 103 -14.60 17.51 -1.47
CA GLU A 103 -14.95 17.89 -2.84
C GLU A 103 -13.77 18.63 -3.47
N ASP A 104 -13.39 18.21 -4.68
CA ASP A 104 -12.38 18.81 -5.56
C ASP A 104 -11.10 19.23 -4.83
N THR A 105 -10.39 18.24 -4.27
CA THR A 105 -9.17 18.46 -3.48
C THR A 105 -8.07 17.49 -3.88
N SER A 106 -6.83 17.98 -3.88
CA SER A 106 -5.65 17.12 -3.91
C SER A 106 -5.29 16.69 -2.48
N TYR A 107 -4.70 15.51 -2.34
CA TYR A 107 -4.25 15.03 -1.04
C TYR A 107 -2.97 14.20 -1.11
N THR A 108 -2.22 14.29 -0.02
CA THR A 108 -1.07 13.44 0.32
C THR A 108 -1.39 12.65 1.59
N LEU A 109 -0.71 11.53 1.79
CA LEU A 109 -0.95 10.71 2.98
C LEU A 109 -0.43 11.39 4.27
N ILE A 110 0.82 11.86 4.25
CA ILE A 110 1.55 12.35 5.43
C ILE A 110 2.35 13.62 5.11
N ASP A 111 2.92 13.71 3.91
CA ASP A 111 3.83 14.76 3.50
C ASP A 111 3.12 16.11 3.32
N LYS A 112 3.66 17.17 3.93
CA LYS A 112 3.18 18.54 3.77
C LYS A 112 3.79 19.14 2.51
N ILE A 113 2.94 19.71 1.66
CA ILE A 113 3.33 20.38 0.42
C ILE A 113 2.92 21.84 0.51
N ASP A 114 3.70 22.75 -0.07
CA ASP A 114 3.41 24.19 -0.19
C ASP A 114 2.31 24.48 -1.24
N ASP A 115 1.23 23.71 -1.18
CA ASP A 115 0.02 23.94 -1.97
C ASP A 115 -1.16 24.14 -1.00
N LYS A 116 -1.87 25.26 -1.16
CA LYS A 116 -2.97 25.64 -0.26
C LYS A 116 -4.19 24.75 -0.43
N ASP A 117 -4.33 24.11 -1.58
CA ASP A 117 -5.49 23.29 -1.93
C ASP A 117 -5.23 21.78 -1.65
N ASN A 118 -4.01 21.42 -1.23
CA ASN A 118 -3.63 20.06 -0.88
C ASN A 118 -3.86 19.74 0.60
N ILE A 119 -4.59 18.65 0.89
CA ILE A 119 -4.86 18.17 2.24
C ILE A 119 -3.86 17.07 2.64
N VAL A 120 -3.35 17.14 3.88
CA VAL A 120 -2.65 16.01 4.50
C VAL A 120 -3.65 15.08 5.15
N LEU A 121 -3.86 13.91 4.56
CA LEU A 121 -4.92 12.99 4.97
C LEU A 121 -4.74 12.47 6.41
N SER A 122 -3.50 12.23 6.86
CA SER A 122 -3.23 11.81 8.25
C SER A 122 -3.67 12.86 9.27
N ASP A 123 -3.42 14.14 9.00
CA ASP A 123 -3.81 15.25 9.89
C ASP A 123 -5.34 15.39 9.92
N TYR A 124 -5.99 15.27 8.75
CA TYR A 124 -7.45 15.32 8.62
C TYR A 124 -8.16 14.11 9.27
N LEU A 125 -7.64 12.90 9.08
CA LEU A 125 -8.12 11.69 9.76
C LEU A 125 -8.01 11.84 11.28
N TYR A 126 -6.91 12.42 11.76
CA TYR A 126 -6.69 12.60 13.19
C TYR A 126 -7.65 13.60 13.80
N SER A 127 -7.95 14.72 13.14
CA SER A 127 -8.92 15.70 13.65
C SER A 127 -10.32 15.14 13.75
N GLU A 128 -10.74 14.28 12.81
CA GLU A 128 -12.10 13.72 12.78
C GLU A 128 -12.25 12.46 13.66
N THR A 129 -11.22 11.62 13.74
CA THR A 129 -11.36 10.25 14.29
C THR A 129 -10.38 9.93 15.43
N GLY A 130 -9.31 10.70 15.55
CA GLY A 130 -8.19 10.43 16.44
C GLY A 130 -7.30 9.25 16.02
N TRP A 131 -7.45 8.75 14.78
CA TRP A 131 -6.51 7.81 14.15
C TRP A 131 -5.46 8.56 13.33
N LYS A 132 -4.29 7.96 13.14
CA LYS A 132 -3.23 8.51 12.28
C LYS A 132 -2.85 7.51 11.20
N ILE A 133 -2.35 8.02 10.08
CA ILE A 133 -1.78 7.19 9.01
C ILE A 133 -0.27 7.11 9.19
N GLN A 134 0.25 5.89 9.06
CA GLN A 134 1.66 5.58 8.86
C GLN A 134 1.79 4.84 7.53
N ALA A 135 2.66 5.31 6.65
CA ALA A 135 2.85 4.73 5.32
C ALA A 135 4.34 4.52 5.05
N THR A 136 4.67 3.45 4.35
CA THR A 136 6.05 3.17 3.91
C THR A 136 6.46 4.13 2.79
N ASP A 137 7.77 4.28 2.59
CA ASP A 137 8.30 5.22 1.59
C ASP A 137 7.88 4.85 0.16
N PHE A 138 7.70 3.55 -0.14
CA PHE A 138 7.19 3.08 -1.44
C PHE A 138 5.77 3.57 -1.75
N ILE A 139 4.95 3.72 -0.70
CA ILE A 139 3.59 4.24 -0.83
C ILE A 139 3.58 5.77 -0.87
N ARG A 140 4.54 6.43 -0.21
CA ARG A 140 4.56 7.89 -0.07
C ARG A 140 5.22 8.62 -1.23
N TYR A 141 6.27 8.06 -1.83
CA TYR A 141 7.12 8.76 -2.79
C TYR A 141 7.13 8.09 -4.16
N GLU A 142 7.43 8.89 -5.18
CA GLU A 142 7.77 8.43 -6.52
C GLU A 142 9.22 7.95 -6.58
N PHE A 143 9.46 6.95 -7.42
CA PHE A 143 10.80 6.40 -7.67
C PHE A 143 11.05 6.35 -9.19
N PRO A 144 12.24 6.75 -9.68
CA PRO A 144 12.52 6.90 -11.11
C PRO A 144 12.41 5.58 -11.89
N VAL A 145 11.57 5.52 -12.92
CA VAL A 145 11.21 4.29 -13.66
C VAL A 145 12.38 3.72 -14.47
N GLU A 146 13.28 2.98 -13.81
CA GLU A 146 14.27 2.13 -14.50
C GLU A 146 13.85 0.65 -14.51
N PRO A 147 14.11 -0.10 -15.60
CA PRO A 147 13.83 -1.55 -15.71
C PRO A 147 14.45 -2.39 -14.59
N TYR A 148 15.46 -1.86 -13.91
CA TYR A 148 16.17 -2.52 -12.82
C TYR A 148 15.52 -2.32 -11.44
N ILE A 149 14.49 -1.49 -11.32
CA ILE A 149 13.83 -1.18 -10.06
C ILE A 149 13.29 -2.42 -9.36
N ASN A 150 12.66 -3.39 -10.04
CA ASN A 150 12.15 -4.58 -9.35
C ASN A 150 13.27 -5.47 -8.79
N LYS A 151 14.45 -5.46 -9.42
CA LYS A 151 15.63 -6.17 -8.94
C LYS A 151 16.29 -5.41 -7.78
N TYR A 152 16.45 -4.09 -7.91
CA TYR A 152 16.96 -3.22 -6.85
C TYR A 152 16.03 -3.18 -5.63
N LYS A 153 14.70 -3.09 -5.82
CA LYS A 153 13.67 -3.18 -4.77
C LYS A 153 13.75 -4.50 -4.01
N LYS A 154 13.84 -5.64 -4.72
CA LYS A 154 14.02 -6.96 -4.09
C LYS A 154 15.34 -7.05 -3.33
N ILE A 155 16.43 -6.50 -3.88
CA ILE A 155 17.75 -6.47 -3.23
C ILE A 155 17.71 -5.58 -1.97
N LEU A 156 17.19 -4.36 -2.06
CA LEU A 156 17.07 -3.41 -0.95
C LEU A 156 16.18 -3.96 0.18
N ILE A 157 15.03 -4.55 -0.16
CA ILE A 157 14.14 -5.22 0.82
C ILE A 157 14.87 -6.40 1.45
N SER A 158 15.53 -7.26 0.65
CA SER A 158 16.28 -8.40 1.21
C SER A 158 17.42 -7.96 2.12
N MET A 159 18.10 -6.85 1.79
CA MET A 159 19.19 -6.31 2.60
C MET A 159 18.68 -5.62 3.88
N LYS A 160 17.54 -4.92 3.82
CA LYS A 160 16.86 -4.36 4.99
C LYS A 160 16.40 -5.47 5.94
N ASN A 161 15.79 -6.53 5.40
CA ASN A 161 15.38 -7.69 6.20
C ASN A 161 16.60 -8.39 6.83
N ILE A 162 17.74 -8.48 6.11
CA ILE A 162 19.00 -8.99 6.69
C ILE A 162 19.48 -8.10 7.83
N LYS A 163 19.43 -6.76 7.69
CA LYS A 163 19.79 -5.80 8.75
C LYS A 163 18.86 -5.92 9.96
N ASP A 164 17.54 -5.99 9.75
CA ASP A 164 16.55 -6.17 10.82
C ASP A 164 16.70 -7.52 11.54
N ILE A 165 17.02 -8.59 10.80
CA ILE A 165 17.36 -9.90 11.38
C ILE A 165 18.66 -9.81 12.21
N GLN A 166 19.68 -9.11 11.71
CA GLN A 166 20.93 -8.88 12.44
C GLN A 166 20.69 -8.09 13.73
N ASP A 167 19.84 -7.06 13.69
CA ASP A 167 19.49 -6.23 14.85
C ASP A 167 18.61 -6.99 15.86
N LYS A 168 17.64 -7.79 15.41
CA LYS A 168 16.88 -8.71 16.27
C LYS A 168 17.78 -9.76 16.92
N ASN A 169 18.73 -10.32 16.17
CA ASN A 169 19.70 -11.28 16.69
C ASN A 169 20.63 -10.63 17.72
N LYS A 170 21.08 -9.39 17.49
CA LYS A 170 21.89 -8.62 18.44
C LYS A 170 21.12 -8.33 19.73
N THR A 171 19.86 -7.90 19.62
CA THR A 171 18.97 -7.66 20.77
C THR A 171 18.74 -8.95 21.57
N SER A 172 18.53 -10.08 20.88
CA SER A 172 18.39 -11.40 21.50
C SER A 172 19.68 -11.86 22.19
N LEU A 173 20.85 -11.56 21.60
CA LEU A 173 22.16 -11.85 22.18
C LEU A 173 22.41 -11.02 23.44
N ASP A 174 22.01 -9.75 23.44
CA ASP A 174 22.09 -8.87 24.62
C ASP A 174 21.15 -9.33 25.74
N GLU A 175 19.96 -9.83 25.42
CA GLU A 175 19.06 -10.47 26.40
C GLU A 175 19.65 -11.77 26.96
N ILE A 176 20.30 -12.60 26.12
CA ILE A 176 21.01 -13.81 26.56
C ILE A 176 22.18 -13.43 27.47
N MET A 177 22.94 -12.39 27.13
CA MET A 177 24.06 -11.89 27.95
C MET A 177 23.57 -11.36 29.30
N LYS A 178 22.49 -10.57 29.33
CA LYS A 178 21.85 -10.12 30.58
C LYS A 178 21.35 -11.30 31.43
N ARG A 179 20.74 -12.32 30.81
CA ARG A 179 20.32 -13.55 31.51
C ARG A 179 21.52 -14.33 32.03
N LYS A 180 22.63 -14.36 31.30
CA LYS A 180 23.88 -15.03 31.70
C LYS A 180 24.52 -14.31 32.88
N GLU A 181 24.55 -12.97 32.87
CA GLU A 181 24.98 -12.15 34.02
C GLU A 181 24.09 -12.38 35.24
N LEU A 182 22.76 -12.48 35.05
CA LEU A 182 21.83 -12.79 36.13
C LEU A 182 22.07 -14.20 36.70
N ILE A 183 22.29 -15.20 35.85
CA ILE A 183 22.65 -16.57 36.26
C ILE A 183 23.99 -16.61 36.99
N GLU A 184 24.95 -15.77 36.58
CA GLU A 184 26.29 -15.69 37.20
C GLU A 184 26.23 -14.99 38.56
N LYS A 185 25.36 -13.99 38.69
CA LYS A 185 25.01 -13.37 39.97
C LYS A 185 24.31 -14.36 40.90
N ASP A 186 23.30 -15.08 40.41
CA ASP A 186 22.59 -16.10 41.18
C ASP A 186 23.53 -17.24 41.59
N LYS A 187 24.46 -17.66 40.72
CA LYS A 187 25.54 -18.62 41.06
C LYS A 187 26.45 -18.10 42.15
N LYS A 188 26.79 -16.80 42.13
CA LYS A 188 27.63 -16.17 43.15
C LYS A 188 26.91 -16.12 44.50
N GLU A 189 25.64 -15.73 44.51
CA GLU A 189 24.79 -15.75 45.71
C GLU A 189 24.59 -17.19 46.24
N LEU A 190 24.43 -18.18 45.36
CA LEU A 190 24.40 -19.60 45.72
C LEU A 190 25.75 -20.05 46.31
N SER A 191 26.88 -19.62 45.73
CA SER A 191 28.22 -19.97 46.20
C SER A 191 28.56 -19.33 47.56
N GLU A 192 28.03 -18.15 47.85
CA GLU A 192 28.14 -17.49 49.16
C GLU A 192 27.23 -18.16 50.21
N ALA A 193 26.04 -18.62 49.81
CA ALA A 193 25.14 -19.40 50.66
C ALA A 193 25.71 -20.80 50.97
N ILE A 194 26.29 -21.46 49.96
CA ILE A 194 26.97 -22.76 50.07
C ILE A 194 28.30 -22.62 50.81
N GLY A 195 29.02 -21.50 50.65
CA GLY A 195 30.28 -21.19 51.33
C GLY A 195 30.14 -21.15 52.86
N LYS A 196 29.00 -20.66 53.37
CA LYS A 196 28.69 -20.68 54.81
C LYS A 196 28.46 -22.09 55.38
N ASP A 197 28.06 -23.05 54.55
CA ASP A 197 27.86 -24.46 54.94
C ASP A 197 29.12 -25.33 54.72
N ILE A 198 29.96 -24.98 53.74
CA ILE A 198 31.19 -25.72 53.39
C ILE A 198 32.38 -25.38 54.31
N GLU A 199 32.43 -24.18 54.90
CA GLU A 199 33.46 -23.79 55.89
C GLU A 199 33.51 -24.73 57.11
N LYS A 200 32.42 -25.48 57.35
CA LYS A 200 32.32 -26.47 58.42
C LYS A 200 32.79 -27.89 58.04
N LYS A 201 33.04 -28.19 56.75
CA LYS A 201 33.27 -29.57 56.28
C LYS A 201 34.46 -29.82 55.35
N ALA A 202 35.22 -28.81 54.91
CA ALA A 202 36.33 -29.05 53.97
C ALA A 202 37.68 -28.48 54.41
N LYS A 203 38.09 -28.77 55.67
CA LYS A 203 39.50 -28.67 56.09
C LYS A 203 40.34 -29.86 55.60
N GLN A 204 39.92 -30.55 54.54
CA GLN A 204 40.56 -31.77 54.07
C GLN A 204 40.35 -31.92 52.55
N LEU A 205 41.48 -32.10 51.87
CA LEU A 205 41.72 -32.37 50.45
C LEU A 205 41.94 -31.16 49.51
N ARG A 206 43.13 -31.21 48.91
CA ARG A 206 43.86 -30.22 48.11
C ARG A 206 43.74 -30.51 46.61
N GLU A 207 43.84 -29.42 45.84
CA GLU A 207 44.67 -29.16 44.64
C GLU A 207 45.01 -30.34 43.71
N ASP A 208 44.63 -30.20 42.42
CA ASP A 208 45.47 -30.51 41.22
C ASP A 208 44.69 -30.53 39.87
N GLY A 209 43.72 -29.64 39.65
CA GLY A 209 42.96 -29.62 38.38
C GLY A 209 42.57 -28.26 37.80
N PHE A 210 42.86 -27.15 38.48
CA PHE A 210 42.28 -25.84 38.15
C PHE A 210 43.17 -24.90 37.31
N GLU A 211 44.46 -25.18 37.15
CA GLU A 211 45.35 -24.29 36.37
C GLU A 211 45.31 -24.57 34.86
N LEU A 212 45.22 -25.83 34.43
CA LEU A 212 45.20 -26.20 33.00
C LEU A 212 43.94 -25.71 32.25
N ILE A 213 42.83 -25.50 32.95
CA ILE A 213 41.57 -25.03 32.35
C ILE A 213 41.58 -23.51 32.17
N LYS A 214 42.27 -22.77 33.05
CA LYS A 214 42.42 -21.31 32.95
C LYS A 214 43.28 -20.91 31.74
N GLU A 215 44.39 -21.61 31.49
CA GLU A 215 45.23 -21.36 30.31
C GLU A 215 44.49 -21.61 29.00
N ARG A 216 43.78 -22.74 28.88
CA ARG A 216 43.01 -23.08 27.66
C ARG A 216 41.88 -22.10 27.35
N ILE A 217 41.23 -21.53 28.37
CA ILE A 217 40.17 -20.53 28.18
C ILE A 217 40.78 -19.19 27.75
N ALA A 218 41.95 -18.81 28.29
CA ALA A 218 42.64 -17.59 27.90
C ALA A 218 43.13 -17.65 26.44
N GLU A 219 43.64 -18.80 25.99
CA GLU A 219 44.04 -19.00 24.59
C GLU A 219 42.86 -18.92 23.61
N LYS A 220 41.75 -19.62 23.90
CA LYS A 220 40.54 -19.56 23.05
C LYS A 220 39.93 -18.17 22.98
N LYS A 221 39.98 -17.40 24.08
CA LYS A 221 39.48 -16.02 24.09
C LYS A 221 40.29 -15.12 23.16
N LYS A 222 41.61 -15.28 23.15
CA LYS A 222 42.53 -14.52 22.28
C LYS A 222 42.37 -14.87 20.80
N GLU A 223 42.06 -16.14 20.50
CA GLU A 223 41.80 -16.62 19.14
C GLU A 223 40.47 -16.06 18.58
N ILE A 224 39.43 -16.00 19.41
CA ILE A 224 38.12 -15.40 19.06
C ILE A 224 38.25 -13.88 18.85
N GLU A 225 38.99 -13.17 19.72
CA GLU A 225 39.24 -11.74 19.57
C GLU A 225 40.02 -11.41 18.26
N GLY A 226 40.94 -12.28 17.84
CA GLY A 226 41.65 -12.14 16.55
C GLY A 226 40.76 -12.41 15.33
N LEU A 227 39.78 -13.30 15.43
CA LEU A 227 38.81 -13.55 14.36
C LEU A 227 37.79 -12.42 14.22
N ILE A 228 37.33 -11.85 15.34
CA ILE A 228 36.45 -10.67 15.36
C ILE A 228 37.14 -9.49 14.66
N LYS A 229 38.42 -9.26 14.97
CA LYS A 229 39.20 -8.17 14.36
C LYS A 229 39.41 -8.36 12.84
N LYS A 230 39.57 -9.61 12.37
CA LYS A 230 39.65 -9.92 10.92
C LYS A 230 38.32 -9.72 10.20
N ILE A 231 37.19 -9.93 10.88
CA ILE A 231 35.84 -9.67 10.34
C ILE A 231 35.57 -8.17 10.27
N GLU A 232 36.06 -7.40 11.24
CA GLU A 232 36.00 -5.92 11.24
C GLU A 232 36.92 -5.28 10.18
N GLU A 233 38.10 -5.87 9.92
CA GLU A 233 39.05 -5.39 8.90
C GLU A 233 38.67 -5.78 7.46
N SER A 234 37.81 -6.79 7.27
CA SER A 234 37.17 -7.07 5.98
C SER A 234 36.03 -6.07 5.71
N ASN A 235 36.40 -4.80 5.49
CA ASN A 235 35.51 -3.75 4.99
C ASN A 235 34.87 -4.18 3.65
N SER A 236 33.71 -4.86 3.72
CA SER A 236 32.71 -4.67 2.67
C SER A 236 32.22 -3.24 2.82
N PRO A 237 32.25 -2.41 1.76
CA PRO A 237 31.77 -1.04 1.86
C PRO A 237 30.35 -1.08 2.43
N SER A 238 30.12 -0.40 3.56
CA SER A 238 28.78 -0.26 4.11
C SER A 238 27.97 0.53 3.10
N PHE A 239 27.27 -0.16 2.20
CA PHE A 239 26.28 0.45 1.35
C PHE A 239 25.17 0.94 2.29
N ASP A 240 25.16 2.25 2.54
CA ASP A 240 24.15 2.88 3.37
C ASP A 240 22.85 2.91 2.57
N ILE A 241 22.07 1.84 2.75
CA ILE A 241 20.77 1.62 2.10
C ILE A 241 19.83 2.77 2.38
N ASP A 242 19.86 3.32 3.60
CA ASP A 242 18.97 4.39 4.01
C ASP A 242 19.33 5.68 3.25
N LYS A 243 20.64 5.96 3.11
CA LYS A 243 21.13 7.08 2.28
C LYS A 243 20.83 6.90 0.79
N ALA A 244 21.03 5.69 0.23
CA ALA A 244 20.74 5.41 -1.17
C ALA A 244 19.24 5.48 -1.47
N LEU A 245 18.39 5.07 -0.52
CA LEU A 245 16.94 5.21 -0.62
C LEU A 245 16.54 6.70 -0.59
N GLU A 246 17.15 7.50 0.29
CA GLU A 246 16.91 8.94 0.37
C GLU A 246 17.32 9.68 -0.90
N GLU A 247 18.44 9.30 -1.51
CA GLU A 247 18.91 9.86 -2.80
C GLU A 247 17.99 9.48 -3.98
N LEU A 248 17.22 8.38 -3.86
CA LEU A 248 16.27 7.89 -4.87
C LEU A 248 14.83 8.37 -4.65
N LYS A 249 14.51 8.94 -3.48
CA LYS A 249 13.18 9.49 -3.20
C LYS A 249 12.91 10.67 -4.12
N GLY A 250 11.92 10.49 -4.99
CA GLY A 250 11.37 11.57 -5.78
C GLY A 250 10.39 12.41 -4.98
N THR A 251 9.45 13.01 -5.69
CA THR A 251 8.37 13.80 -5.12
C THR A 251 7.36 12.94 -4.33
N PRO A 252 6.73 13.49 -3.28
CA PRO A 252 5.60 12.83 -2.63
C PRO A 252 4.48 12.59 -3.65
N LYS A 253 3.87 11.41 -3.61
CA LYS A 253 2.73 11.07 -4.46
C LYS A 253 1.53 11.93 -4.07
N ILE A 254 1.02 12.67 -5.05
CA ILE A 254 -0.21 13.46 -4.93
C ILE A 254 -1.32 12.71 -5.64
N ARG A 255 -2.51 12.68 -5.03
CA ARG A 255 -3.72 12.12 -5.63
C ARG A 255 -4.84 13.14 -5.58
N HIS A 256 -5.75 13.07 -6.54
CA HIS A 256 -6.90 13.96 -6.62
C HIS A 256 -8.19 13.23 -6.22
N ILE A 257 -9.09 13.96 -5.58
CA ILE A 257 -10.44 13.55 -5.22
C ILE A 257 -11.42 14.55 -5.82
N GLU A 258 -12.25 14.08 -6.75
CA GLU A 258 -13.37 14.88 -7.29
C GLU A 258 -14.47 15.09 -6.23
N SER A 259 -14.95 14.00 -5.62
CA SER A 259 -15.94 14.06 -4.55
C SER A 259 -15.98 12.75 -3.77
N VAL A 260 -16.00 12.85 -2.45
CA VAL A 260 -16.17 11.72 -1.53
C VAL A 260 -17.19 12.11 -0.49
N ASN A 261 -18.28 11.33 -0.40
CA ASN A 261 -19.19 11.31 0.74
C ASN A 261 -19.42 9.86 1.16
N LYS A 262 -18.59 9.34 2.07
CA LYS A 262 -18.59 7.93 2.48
C LYS A 262 -18.22 7.80 3.96
N LYS A 263 -18.21 6.57 4.47
CA LYS A 263 -17.64 6.28 5.80
C LYS A 263 -16.11 6.23 5.73
N TRP A 264 -15.45 6.69 6.77
CA TRP A 264 -13.98 6.71 6.85
C TRP A 264 -13.36 5.33 6.60
N LEU A 265 -13.92 4.26 7.15
CA LEU A 265 -13.36 2.92 6.92
C LEU A 265 -13.43 2.51 5.45
N ASP A 266 -14.58 2.74 4.81
CA ASP A 266 -14.79 2.39 3.40
C ASP A 266 -13.88 3.24 2.49
N PHE A 267 -13.70 4.53 2.82
CA PHE A 267 -12.79 5.42 2.11
C PHE A 267 -11.32 4.94 2.21
N LEU A 268 -10.88 4.52 3.40
CA LEU A 268 -9.53 3.98 3.60
C LEU A 268 -9.32 2.64 2.90
N GLU A 269 -10.24 1.68 3.07
CA GLU A 269 -10.14 0.32 2.52
C GLU A 269 -10.29 0.29 0.99
N LYS A 270 -11.09 1.20 0.41
CA LYS A 270 -11.37 1.22 -1.04
C LYS A 270 -10.62 2.32 -1.77
N ASP A 271 -10.97 3.57 -1.49
CA ASP A 271 -10.51 4.71 -2.29
C ASP A 271 -8.99 4.91 -2.08
N VAL A 272 -8.51 5.02 -0.83
CA VAL A 272 -7.08 5.21 -0.54
C VAL A 272 -6.22 4.03 -1.01
N CYS A 273 -6.65 2.79 -0.71
CA CYS A 273 -5.92 1.59 -1.15
C CYS A 273 -5.85 1.48 -2.68
N SER A 274 -6.90 1.91 -3.39
CA SER A 274 -6.93 1.94 -4.86
C SER A 274 -6.08 3.06 -5.45
N SER A 275 -6.13 4.27 -4.88
CA SER A 275 -5.37 5.43 -5.40
C SER A 275 -3.85 5.28 -5.21
N PHE A 276 -3.42 4.60 -4.15
CA PHE A 276 -2.00 4.41 -3.82
C PHE A 276 -1.45 2.98 -4.08
N ASP A 277 -2.29 2.05 -4.54
CA ASP A 277 -1.98 0.60 -4.66
C ASP A 277 -1.39 -0.03 -3.39
N CYS A 278 -1.86 0.39 -2.22
CA CYS A 278 -1.37 -0.12 -0.95
C CYS A 278 -2.25 -1.25 -0.39
N CYS A 279 -1.67 -1.99 0.54
CA CYS A 279 -2.36 -2.86 1.49
C CYS A 279 -2.53 -2.11 2.82
N ILE A 280 -3.52 -2.51 3.60
CA ILE A 280 -3.90 -1.83 4.85
C ILE A 280 -3.88 -2.79 6.03
N ASP A 281 -3.30 -2.34 7.13
CA ASP A 281 -3.37 -3.00 8.43
C ASP A 281 -3.62 -1.96 9.54
N TYR A 282 -4.03 -2.42 10.72
CA TYR A 282 -4.47 -1.55 11.80
C TYR A 282 -3.78 -1.89 13.13
N ASP A 283 -2.98 -0.95 13.63
CA ASP A 283 -2.60 -0.95 15.04
C ASP A 283 -3.75 -0.37 15.86
N THR A 284 -4.61 -1.27 16.32
CA THR A 284 -5.79 -0.93 17.12
C THR A 284 -5.46 -0.34 18.49
N ILE A 285 -4.26 -0.56 19.03
CA ILE A 285 -3.83 -0.01 20.32
C ILE A 285 -3.49 1.47 20.16
N ASN A 286 -2.56 1.75 19.25
CA ASN A 286 -2.04 3.10 19.01
C ASN A 286 -2.95 3.93 18.09
N LYS A 287 -3.99 3.31 17.51
CA LYS A 287 -4.89 3.92 16.52
C LYS A 287 -4.13 4.38 15.28
N ILE A 288 -3.28 3.51 14.75
CA ILE A 288 -2.50 3.77 13.55
C ILE A 288 -3.05 2.91 12.41
N VAL A 289 -3.32 3.56 11.28
CA VAL A 289 -3.60 2.92 10.00
C VAL A 289 -2.26 2.75 9.29
N ILE A 290 -1.85 1.51 9.04
CA ILE A 290 -0.56 1.16 8.45
C ILE A 290 -0.79 0.86 6.97
N LEU A 291 -0.14 1.62 6.09
CA LEU A 291 -0.19 1.44 4.63
C LEU A 291 1.16 0.99 4.12
N TYR A 292 1.18 -0.08 3.33
CA TYR A 292 2.41 -0.68 2.80
C TYR A 292 2.17 -1.28 1.41
N ASP A 293 3.24 -1.46 0.63
CA ASP A 293 3.18 -2.16 -0.65
C ASP A 293 3.20 -3.67 -0.43
N GLU A 294 2.45 -4.42 -1.24
CA GLU A 294 2.42 -5.89 -1.19
C GLU A 294 3.82 -6.54 -1.40
N ILE A 295 4.73 -5.85 -2.09
CA ILE A 295 6.11 -6.29 -2.28
C ILE A 295 6.91 -6.25 -0.97
N GLU A 296 6.52 -5.41 -0.02
CA GLU A 296 7.16 -5.30 1.29
C GLU A 296 6.78 -6.43 2.24
N LEU A 297 5.71 -7.19 1.95
CA LEU A 297 5.39 -8.41 2.68
C LEU A 297 6.51 -9.44 2.49
N GLU A 298 7.24 -9.74 3.57
CA GLU A 298 8.32 -10.73 3.54
C GLU A 298 7.80 -12.08 3.04
N ASN A 299 8.51 -12.70 2.08
CA ASN A 299 8.26 -14.08 1.69
C ASN A 299 8.90 -15.04 2.70
N HIS A 300 8.53 -14.91 3.97
CA HIS A 300 8.96 -15.88 4.96
C HIS A 300 8.25 -17.20 4.70
N ILE A 301 8.99 -18.30 4.60
CA ILE A 301 8.41 -19.64 4.58
C ILE A 301 7.91 -19.90 6.00
N GLY A 302 6.62 -19.62 6.22
CA GLY A 302 5.99 -19.73 7.53
C GLY A 302 5.65 -21.18 7.89
N LEU A 303 5.30 -22.01 6.89
CA LEU A 303 4.81 -23.36 7.15
C LEU A 303 4.99 -24.31 5.95
N TYR A 304 5.30 -25.58 6.25
CA TYR A 304 5.28 -26.68 5.30
C TYR A 304 4.13 -27.63 5.64
N LEU A 305 3.21 -27.82 4.70
CA LEU A 305 1.99 -28.61 4.88
C LEU A 305 1.97 -29.79 3.90
N SER A 306 1.68 -30.97 4.43
CA SER A 306 1.41 -32.17 3.65
C SER A 306 0.30 -32.98 4.31
N LYS A 307 -0.34 -33.88 3.54
CA LYS A 307 -1.31 -34.88 4.04
C LYS A 307 -0.71 -35.75 5.16
N ASP A 308 0.61 -35.96 5.13
CA ASP A 308 1.35 -36.77 6.09
C ASP A 308 1.66 -36.02 7.41
N ASN A 309 1.47 -34.69 7.47
CA ASN A 309 1.85 -33.86 8.61
C ASN A 309 0.64 -33.20 9.30
N TYR A 310 0.18 -32.06 8.77
CA TYR A 310 -0.84 -31.23 9.40
C TYR A 310 -2.19 -31.25 8.69
N ILE A 311 -2.25 -31.63 7.40
CA ILE A 311 -3.49 -31.56 6.61
C ILE A 311 -4.42 -32.73 6.96
N LYS A 312 -5.64 -32.44 7.40
CA LYS A 312 -6.71 -33.44 7.57
C LYS A 312 -7.56 -33.56 6.31
N SER A 313 -7.94 -32.42 5.73
CA SER A 313 -8.69 -32.35 4.48
C SER A 313 -8.26 -31.12 3.68
N LEU A 314 -8.32 -31.24 2.36
CA LEU A 314 -7.91 -30.22 1.41
C LEU A 314 -8.97 -30.10 0.32
N GLU A 315 -9.55 -28.92 0.17
CA GLU A 315 -10.44 -28.59 -0.94
C GLU A 315 -9.76 -27.53 -1.81
N LYS A 316 -9.68 -27.78 -3.13
CA LYS A 316 -9.12 -26.86 -4.12
C LYS A 316 -10.24 -26.24 -4.95
N GLU A 317 -10.32 -24.93 -5.00
CA GLU A 317 -11.23 -24.18 -5.88
C GLU A 317 -10.43 -23.42 -6.94
N TYR A 318 -10.90 -23.51 -8.18
CA TYR A 318 -10.33 -22.80 -9.34
C TYR A 318 -11.39 -21.87 -9.91
N ASN A 319 -11.12 -20.57 -9.93
CA ASN A 319 -12.03 -19.57 -10.52
C ASN A 319 -11.36 -18.85 -11.70
N THR A 320 -12.00 -18.93 -12.87
CA THR A 320 -11.59 -18.29 -14.12
C THR A 320 -12.46 -17.09 -14.50
N ASP A 321 -13.53 -16.79 -13.75
CA ASP A 321 -14.49 -15.72 -14.06
C ASP A 321 -13.83 -14.34 -14.12
N LYS A 322 -12.73 -14.17 -13.38
CA LYS A 322 -11.94 -12.94 -13.29
C LYS A 322 -10.64 -12.98 -14.11
N LEU A 323 -10.48 -13.95 -15.03
CA LEU A 323 -9.29 -14.05 -15.88
C LEU A 323 -9.28 -12.91 -16.90
N VAL A 324 -8.17 -12.18 -16.98
CA VAL A 324 -8.02 -11.04 -17.90
C VAL A 324 -6.68 -11.12 -18.60
N THR A 325 -6.70 -11.10 -19.93
CA THR A 325 -5.50 -11.09 -20.77
C THR A 325 -5.28 -9.76 -21.46
N ARG A 326 -6.30 -8.90 -21.53
CA ARG A 326 -6.24 -7.54 -22.07
C ARG A 326 -6.89 -6.56 -21.11
N MET A 327 -6.17 -5.52 -20.71
CA MET A 327 -6.68 -4.48 -19.82
C MET A 327 -6.65 -3.12 -20.51
N VAL A 328 -7.82 -2.52 -20.72
CA VAL A 328 -7.96 -1.13 -21.19
C VAL A 328 -7.75 -0.22 -19.99
N ILE A 329 -6.91 0.81 -20.14
CA ILE A 329 -6.53 1.70 -19.04
C ILE A 329 -7.10 3.08 -19.28
N GLU A 330 -7.82 3.59 -18.27
CA GLU A 330 -8.43 4.92 -18.27
C GLU A 330 -8.11 5.61 -16.94
N GLY A 331 -7.80 6.91 -16.97
CA GLY A 331 -7.70 7.73 -15.77
C GLY A 331 -8.57 8.98 -15.85
N ASN A 332 -8.21 10.01 -15.07
CA ASN A 332 -9.04 11.21 -14.96
C ASN A 332 -9.15 11.99 -16.29
N GLU A 333 -10.22 12.77 -16.48
CA GLU A 333 -10.41 13.72 -17.59
C GLU A 333 -10.30 13.13 -19.01
N ASN A 334 -10.67 11.84 -19.19
CA ASN A 334 -10.48 11.07 -20.44
C ASN A 334 -9.01 10.77 -20.77
N MET A 335 -8.15 10.72 -19.76
CA MET A 335 -6.77 10.29 -19.90
C MET A 335 -6.68 8.83 -20.40
N ASP A 336 -5.90 8.63 -21.45
CA ASP A 336 -5.56 7.33 -22.01
C ASP A 336 -4.04 7.07 -21.95
N ILE A 337 -3.65 5.85 -22.32
CA ILE A 337 -2.24 5.42 -22.37
C ILE A 337 -1.66 5.40 -23.79
N ILE A 338 -2.39 5.89 -24.79
CA ILE A 338 -2.01 5.77 -26.20
C ILE A 338 -0.70 6.52 -26.46
N SER A 339 -0.59 7.73 -25.91
CA SER A 339 0.61 8.58 -26.05
C SER A 339 1.80 8.10 -25.20
N ALA A 340 1.55 7.25 -24.21
CA ALA A 340 2.53 6.80 -23.22
C ALA A 340 3.01 5.35 -23.44
N THR A 341 2.58 4.68 -24.52
CA THR A 341 3.01 3.32 -24.83
C THR A 341 3.63 3.22 -26.22
N CYS A 342 4.68 2.41 -26.35
CA CYS A 342 5.33 2.15 -27.64
C CYS A 342 4.44 1.39 -28.62
N THR A 343 3.36 0.74 -28.15
CA THR A 343 2.37 0.06 -28.99
C THR A 343 1.31 1.02 -29.55
N GLY A 344 1.11 2.19 -28.94
CA GLY A 344 0.07 3.16 -29.34
C GLY A 344 -1.35 2.61 -29.19
N GLU A 345 -1.55 1.66 -28.27
CA GLU A 345 -2.83 1.03 -28.00
C GLU A 345 -3.37 1.54 -26.66
N LYS A 346 -4.68 1.62 -26.52
CA LYS A 346 -5.32 2.02 -25.25
C LYS A 346 -5.32 0.92 -24.17
N TYR A 347 -4.67 -0.20 -24.46
CA TYR A 347 -4.68 -1.39 -23.62
C TYR A 347 -3.31 -2.03 -23.54
N ILE A 348 -3.11 -2.78 -22.46
CA ILE A 348 -1.97 -3.66 -22.24
C ILE A 348 -2.42 -5.12 -22.26
N GLU A 349 -1.50 -6.04 -22.57
CA GLU A 349 -1.83 -7.46 -22.73
C GLU A 349 -0.82 -8.39 -22.08
N ASN A 350 -1.32 -9.52 -21.60
CA ASN A 350 -0.53 -10.59 -21.03
C ASN A 350 -1.19 -11.94 -21.31
N PHE A 351 -0.54 -12.76 -22.13
CA PHE A 351 -1.01 -14.11 -22.49
C PHE A 351 -0.18 -15.22 -21.80
N SER A 352 0.64 -14.89 -20.80
CA SER A 352 1.62 -15.82 -20.21
C SER A 352 0.98 -17.10 -19.69
N TYR A 353 -0.17 -16.99 -19.02
CA TYR A 353 -0.93 -18.15 -18.53
C TYR A 353 -1.26 -19.17 -19.63
N PHE A 354 -1.85 -18.71 -20.74
CA PHE A 354 -2.20 -19.56 -21.89
C PHE A 354 -0.97 -20.14 -22.61
N MET A 355 0.17 -19.44 -22.54
CA MET A 355 1.44 -19.99 -23.05
C MET A 355 1.93 -21.16 -22.18
N GLU A 356 1.84 -21.02 -20.85
CA GLU A 356 2.31 -22.00 -19.87
C GLU A 356 1.48 -23.30 -19.87
N ILE A 357 0.15 -23.19 -19.92
CA ILE A 357 -0.75 -24.38 -19.94
C ILE A 357 -0.76 -25.09 -21.30
N ASN A 358 0.00 -24.57 -22.27
CA ASN A 358 0.17 -25.11 -23.60
C ASN A 358 -1.07 -25.16 -24.53
N GLU A 359 -2.15 -24.44 -24.23
CA GLU A 359 -3.35 -24.38 -25.07
C GLU A 359 -3.11 -23.71 -26.43
N MET A 360 -2.22 -22.70 -26.50
CA MET A 360 -1.87 -22.04 -27.76
C MET A 360 -1.03 -22.90 -28.70
N SER A 361 -1.20 -22.71 -30.02
CA SER A 361 -0.35 -23.34 -31.02
C SER A 361 1.13 -22.97 -30.83
N LEU A 362 2.03 -23.87 -31.22
CA LEU A 362 3.47 -23.63 -31.11
C LEU A 362 3.92 -22.42 -31.95
N ASP A 363 3.30 -22.24 -33.11
CA ASP A 363 3.57 -21.12 -34.00
C ASP A 363 3.14 -19.78 -33.38
N LEU A 364 1.97 -19.73 -32.73
CA LEU A 364 1.51 -18.54 -32.01
C LEU A 364 2.40 -18.21 -30.82
N LYS A 365 2.83 -19.20 -30.02
CA LYS A 365 3.78 -18.99 -28.91
C LYS A 365 5.12 -18.44 -29.39
N ASN A 366 5.63 -18.96 -30.50
CA ASN A 366 6.87 -18.48 -31.11
C ASN A 366 6.71 -17.05 -31.64
N ALA A 367 5.58 -16.73 -32.28
CA ALA A 367 5.27 -15.39 -32.77
C ALA A 367 5.16 -14.38 -31.62
N LEU A 368 4.43 -14.71 -30.54
CA LEU A 368 4.31 -13.87 -29.34
C LEU A 368 5.67 -13.63 -28.67
N THR A 369 6.48 -14.68 -28.52
CA THR A 369 7.82 -14.59 -27.93
C THR A 369 8.74 -13.68 -28.75
N LYS A 370 8.71 -13.81 -30.08
CA LYS A 370 9.46 -12.92 -31.00
C LYS A 370 8.95 -11.48 -30.90
N TYR A 371 7.63 -11.29 -30.87
CA TYR A 371 7.01 -9.98 -30.73
C TYR A 371 7.46 -9.28 -29.44
N TYR A 372 7.40 -9.95 -28.29
CA TYR A 372 7.83 -9.37 -27.01
C TYR A 372 9.31 -8.93 -27.05
N LYS A 373 10.20 -9.74 -27.63
CA LYS A 373 11.63 -9.36 -27.80
C LYS A 373 11.81 -8.14 -28.70
N MET A 374 11.03 -8.03 -29.77
CA MET A 374 11.10 -6.87 -30.68
C MET A 374 10.56 -5.59 -30.01
N VAL A 375 9.49 -5.70 -29.23
CA VAL A 375 8.94 -4.56 -28.46
C VAL A 375 9.96 -4.10 -27.41
N GLU A 376 10.55 -5.01 -26.64
CA GLU A 376 11.58 -4.70 -25.63
C GLU A 376 12.80 -3.99 -26.24
N LYS A 377 13.19 -4.37 -27.46
CA LYS A 377 14.29 -3.72 -28.19
C LYS A 377 13.92 -2.31 -28.69
N ARG A 378 12.66 -2.08 -29.07
CA ARG A 378 12.18 -0.82 -29.68
C ARG A 378 11.73 0.22 -28.64
N GLU A 379 11.28 -0.23 -27.47
CA GLU A 379 10.75 0.62 -26.39
C GLU A 379 11.75 1.71 -25.93
N PRO A 380 13.06 1.44 -25.71
CA PRO A 380 14.00 2.49 -25.30
C PRO A 380 14.19 3.58 -26.35
N THR A 381 14.24 3.22 -27.63
CA THR A 381 14.38 4.19 -28.73
C THR A 381 13.11 5.02 -28.89
N TRP A 382 11.94 4.40 -28.74
CA TRP A 382 10.66 5.12 -28.73
C TRP A 382 10.60 6.13 -27.57
N LYS A 383 11.01 5.71 -26.36
CA LYS A 383 11.01 6.58 -25.17
C LYS A 383 11.94 7.78 -25.36
N LEU A 384 13.14 7.57 -25.90
CA LEU A 384 14.05 8.66 -26.24
C LEU A 384 13.39 9.71 -27.15
N TYR A 385 12.71 9.29 -28.22
CA TYR A 385 12.01 10.22 -29.10
C TYR A 385 10.82 10.89 -28.43
N ALA A 386 10.07 10.18 -27.59
CA ALA A 386 8.97 10.76 -26.83
C ALA A 386 9.47 11.87 -25.87
N ASP A 387 10.52 11.58 -25.10
CA ASP A 387 11.13 12.54 -24.16
C ASP A 387 11.72 13.76 -24.89
N GLU A 388 12.38 13.55 -26.03
CA GLU A 388 12.91 14.65 -26.86
C GLU A 388 11.80 15.55 -27.41
N ILE A 389 10.65 14.97 -27.81
CA ILE A 389 9.48 15.75 -28.26
C ILE A 389 8.98 16.63 -27.11
N VAL A 390 8.79 16.08 -25.91
CA VAL A 390 8.33 16.85 -24.74
C VAL A 390 9.30 17.99 -24.41
N ASN A 391 10.61 17.72 -24.40
CA ASN A 391 11.63 18.74 -24.13
C ASN A 391 11.58 19.87 -25.18
N ARG A 392 11.48 19.54 -26.47
CA ARG A 392 11.40 20.52 -27.56
C ARG A 392 10.10 21.32 -27.52
N GLU A 393 8.97 20.70 -27.16
CA GLU A 393 7.70 21.42 -26.99
C GLU A 393 7.77 22.41 -25.82
N ASN A 394 8.45 22.03 -24.73
CA ASN A 394 8.70 22.94 -23.61
C ASN A 394 9.57 24.13 -24.01
N GLN A 395 10.64 23.90 -24.77
CA GLN A 395 11.49 24.98 -25.32
C GLN A 395 10.69 25.90 -26.26
N LYS A 396 9.85 25.32 -27.13
CA LYS A 396 8.95 26.07 -28.01
C LYS A 396 7.97 26.92 -27.21
N ASN A 397 7.39 26.39 -26.13
CA ASN A 397 6.47 27.13 -25.27
C ASN A 397 7.15 28.30 -24.55
N ILE A 398 8.40 28.14 -24.12
CA ILE A 398 9.20 29.24 -23.53
C ILE A 398 9.45 30.32 -24.59
N LEU A 399 9.96 29.95 -25.76
CA LEU A 399 10.20 30.90 -26.85
C LEU A 399 8.90 31.56 -27.34
N GLY A 400 7.77 30.86 -27.29
CA GLY A 400 6.45 31.41 -27.59
C GLY A 400 6.04 32.51 -26.61
N LYS A 401 6.34 32.37 -25.32
CA LYS A 401 6.14 33.43 -24.32
C LYS A 401 7.03 34.65 -24.62
N ASP A 402 8.29 34.41 -24.97
CA ASP A 402 9.25 35.47 -25.34
C ASP A 402 8.80 36.21 -26.61
N PHE A 403 8.27 35.47 -27.60
CA PHE A 403 7.70 36.04 -28.82
C PHE A 403 6.52 36.98 -28.51
N ILE A 404 5.59 36.54 -27.66
CA ILE A 404 4.44 37.36 -27.22
C ILE A 404 4.93 38.63 -26.50
N HIS A 405 5.97 38.51 -25.68
CA HIS A 405 6.57 39.66 -25.00
C HIS A 405 7.22 40.65 -25.99
N ALA A 406 7.95 40.14 -26.98
CA ALA A 406 8.55 40.95 -28.04
C ALA A 406 7.49 41.68 -28.87
N GLU A 407 6.38 41.02 -29.24
CA GLU A 407 5.27 41.66 -29.94
C GLU A 407 4.62 42.78 -29.12
N LYS A 408 4.36 42.54 -27.82
CA LYS A 408 3.83 43.59 -26.92
C LYS A 408 4.76 44.79 -26.83
N THR A 409 6.07 44.56 -26.75
CA THR A 409 7.07 45.63 -26.68
C THR A 409 7.11 46.44 -27.97
N LEU A 410 7.07 45.77 -29.13
CA LEU A 410 6.97 46.42 -30.43
C LEU A 410 5.70 47.26 -30.57
N TYR A 411 4.57 46.74 -30.12
CA TYR A 411 3.30 47.48 -30.10
C TYR A 411 3.43 48.77 -29.27
N MET A 412 3.93 48.68 -28.03
CA MET A 412 4.14 49.85 -27.17
C MET A 412 5.11 50.88 -27.75
N LEU A 413 6.18 50.42 -28.42
CA LEU A 413 7.16 51.30 -29.06
C LEU A 413 6.56 52.00 -30.29
N ASN A 414 5.75 51.30 -31.08
CA ASN A 414 5.03 51.88 -32.22
C ASN A 414 3.97 52.89 -31.77
N ASP A 415 3.19 52.59 -30.73
CA ASP A 415 2.23 53.54 -30.14
C ASP A 415 2.94 54.81 -29.65
N LYS A 416 4.09 54.66 -28.98
CA LYS A 416 4.93 55.81 -28.58
C LYS A 416 5.36 56.62 -29.80
N LEU A 417 5.84 55.96 -30.86
CA LEU A 417 6.27 56.62 -32.09
C LEU A 417 5.12 57.44 -32.72
N GLU A 418 3.92 56.89 -32.73
CA GLU A 418 2.72 57.55 -33.25
C GLU A 418 2.33 58.78 -32.42
N ILE A 419 2.36 58.68 -31.08
CA ILE A 419 2.11 59.80 -30.16
C ILE A 419 3.13 60.94 -30.36
N TYR A 420 4.41 60.62 -30.58
CA TYR A 420 5.45 61.65 -30.81
C TYR A 420 5.35 62.32 -32.19
N ASN A 421 4.69 61.68 -33.15
CA ASN A 421 4.46 62.24 -34.49
C ASN A 421 3.30 63.25 -34.55
N VAL A 422 2.47 63.38 -33.50
CA VAL A 422 1.26 64.23 -33.51
C VAL A 422 1.13 65.09 -32.24
N PRO A 423 1.22 66.45 -32.33
CA PRO A 423 1.72 67.25 -33.45
C PRO A 423 3.24 67.06 -33.63
N PRO A 424 3.80 67.23 -34.84
CA PRO A 424 5.19 66.90 -35.14
C PRO A 424 6.15 67.71 -34.26
N LYS A 425 6.74 67.07 -33.24
CA LYS A 425 7.80 67.67 -32.43
C LYS A 425 9.11 67.61 -33.23
N GLU A 426 9.89 68.70 -33.26
CA GLU A 426 11.16 68.82 -34.02
C GLU A 426 12.31 67.93 -33.49
N ASP A 427 12.04 67.06 -32.52
CA ASP A 427 13.03 66.25 -31.79
C ASP A 427 13.47 65.01 -32.59
N LYS A 428 14.07 65.25 -33.77
CA LYS A 428 14.51 64.22 -34.74
C LYS A 428 15.44 63.17 -34.14
N GLU A 429 16.18 63.50 -33.08
CA GLU A 429 17.10 62.58 -32.42
C GLU A 429 16.37 61.50 -31.61
N LEU A 430 15.28 61.85 -30.91
CA LEU A 430 14.48 60.93 -30.12
C LEU A 430 13.69 59.96 -31.01
N ILE A 431 13.12 60.48 -32.10
CA ILE A 431 12.44 59.69 -33.14
C ILE A 431 13.42 58.69 -33.77
N GLY A 432 14.66 59.12 -34.07
CA GLY A 432 15.71 58.26 -34.59
C GLY A 432 16.15 57.16 -33.60
N LYS A 433 16.22 57.46 -32.30
CA LYS A 433 16.49 56.46 -31.25
C LYS A 433 15.35 55.43 -31.12
N LEU A 434 14.10 55.89 -31.15
CA LEU A 434 12.93 55.02 -31.07
C LEU A 434 12.81 54.10 -32.30
N ALA A 435 13.05 54.63 -33.51
CA ALA A 435 13.08 53.84 -34.74
C ALA A 435 14.19 52.77 -34.76
N LYS A 436 15.37 53.08 -34.21
CA LYS A 436 16.45 52.10 -34.04
C LYS A 436 16.07 50.99 -33.06
N GLU A 437 15.45 51.33 -31.93
CA GLU A 437 15.00 50.35 -30.95
C GLU A 437 13.88 49.46 -31.51
N ILE A 438 12.93 50.03 -32.27
CA ILE A 438 11.90 49.25 -32.99
C ILE A 438 12.55 48.27 -33.97
N THR A 439 13.56 48.71 -34.73
CA THR A 439 14.27 47.83 -35.68
C THR A 439 14.96 46.69 -34.96
N LYS A 440 15.66 46.97 -33.85
CA LYS A 440 16.34 45.96 -33.03
C LYS A 440 15.36 44.94 -32.44
N GLN A 441 14.22 45.40 -31.91
CA GLN A 441 13.18 44.52 -31.37
C GLN A 441 12.50 43.69 -32.46
N ARG A 442 12.37 44.23 -33.69
CA ARG A 442 11.86 43.50 -34.85
C ARG A 442 12.82 42.39 -35.27
N ASP A 443 14.12 42.68 -35.31
CA ASP A 443 15.15 41.68 -35.63
C ASP A 443 15.14 40.53 -34.60
N GLU A 444 14.97 40.86 -33.31
CA GLU A 444 14.89 39.85 -32.26
C GLU A 444 13.61 38.99 -32.38
N ARG A 445 12.46 39.60 -32.68
CA ARG A 445 11.21 38.90 -32.99
C ARG A 445 11.40 37.92 -34.15
N ASP A 446 12.06 38.34 -35.22
CA ASP A 446 12.30 37.50 -36.41
C ASP A 446 13.25 36.33 -36.11
N ARG A 447 14.24 36.54 -35.23
CA ARG A 447 15.11 35.46 -34.73
C ARG A 447 14.35 34.43 -33.90
N ILE A 448 13.55 34.88 -32.93
CA ILE A 448 12.72 33.98 -32.10
C ILE A 448 11.76 33.19 -32.98
N LYS A 449 11.11 33.85 -33.96
CA LYS A 449 10.23 33.19 -34.91
C LYS A 449 10.94 32.09 -35.70
N SER A 450 12.13 32.40 -36.25
CA SER A 450 12.94 31.43 -36.99
C SER A 450 13.37 30.24 -36.12
N ALA A 451 13.62 30.46 -34.83
CA ALA A 451 13.94 29.40 -33.87
C ALA A 451 12.73 28.49 -33.59
N ILE A 452 11.54 29.08 -33.44
CA ILE A 452 10.27 28.34 -33.29
C ILE A 452 10.01 27.47 -34.53
N GLU A 453 10.15 28.03 -35.74
CA GLU A 453 9.95 27.28 -37.00
C GLU A 453 10.87 26.06 -37.12
N LYS A 454 12.14 26.18 -36.68
CA LYS A 454 13.08 25.05 -36.61
C LYS A 454 12.66 23.99 -35.59
N LEU A 455 12.28 24.41 -34.39
CA LEU A 455 11.79 23.48 -33.36
C LEU A 455 10.57 22.70 -33.84
N GLU A 456 9.64 23.37 -34.53
CA GLU A 456 8.47 22.70 -35.12
C GLU A 456 8.85 21.68 -36.19
N GLU A 457 9.88 21.95 -36.99
CA GLU A 457 10.38 20.99 -37.96
C GLU A 457 11.02 19.77 -37.29
N ASP A 458 11.84 20.00 -36.26
CA ASP A 458 12.45 18.93 -35.46
C ASP A 458 11.38 18.06 -34.79
N ILE A 459 10.37 18.68 -34.16
CA ILE A 459 9.23 17.98 -33.55
C ILE A 459 8.49 17.14 -34.58
N ARG A 460 8.22 17.68 -35.78
CA ARG A 460 7.57 16.92 -36.87
C ARG A 460 8.40 15.70 -37.29
N ASN A 461 9.71 15.83 -37.39
CA ASN A 461 10.59 14.74 -37.82
C ASN A 461 10.74 13.66 -36.74
N LEU A 462 10.84 14.05 -35.47
CA LEU A 462 10.84 13.14 -34.33
C LEU A 462 9.50 12.40 -34.21
N THR A 463 8.39 13.11 -34.39
CA THR A 463 7.03 12.53 -34.38
C THR A 463 6.89 11.45 -35.44
N LYS A 464 7.34 11.70 -36.68
CA LYS A 464 7.34 10.67 -37.75
C LYS A 464 8.18 9.45 -37.37
N SER A 465 9.36 9.67 -36.80
CA SER A 465 10.27 8.58 -36.39
C SER A 465 9.65 7.74 -35.27
N ARG A 466 9.02 8.39 -34.28
CA ARG A 466 8.27 7.76 -33.19
C ARG A 466 7.08 6.96 -33.73
N ASP A 467 6.26 7.54 -34.60
CA ASP A 467 5.04 6.91 -35.14
C ASP A 467 5.38 5.69 -36.00
N ASN A 468 6.51 5.70 -36.71
CA ASN A 468 7.02 4.52 -37.40
C ASN A 468 7.33 3.38 -36.43
N ILE A 469 7.93 3.67 -35.26
CA ILE A 469 8.16 2.64 -34.24
C ILE A 469 6.84 2.11 -33.69
N VAL A 470 5.87 3.00 -33.43
CA VAL A 470 4.52 2.61 -32.97
C VAL A 470 3.87 1.65 -33.96
N GLU A 471 3.92 1.95 -35.25
CA GLU A 471 3.36 1.08 -36.28
C GLU A 471 4.08 -0.29 -36.32
N LEU A 472 5.40 -0.32 -36.12
CA LEU A 472 6.16 -1.57 -36.01
C LEU A 472 5.88 -2.35 -34.71
N CYS A 473 5.29 -1.73 -33.70
CA CYS A 473 4.93 -2.37 -32.43
C CYS A 473 3.47 -2.86 -32.40
N LYS A 474 2.63 -2.50 -33.37
CA LYS A 474 1.28 -3.07 -33.51
C LYS A 474 1.34 -4.49 -34.06
N LYS A 475 0.57 -5.42 -33.48
CA LYS A 475 0.63 -6.85 -33.86
C LYS A 475 0.39 -7.12 -35.35
N PRO A 476 -0.56 -6.46 -36.05
CA PRO A 476 -0.79 -6.72 -37.48
C PRO A 476 0.38 -6.33 -38.38
N THR A 477 1.22 -5.39 -37.95
CA THR A 477 2.29 -4.76 -38.74
C THR A 477 3.68 -5.02 -38.16
N ALA A 478 3.77 -5.77 -37.05
CA ALA A 478 5.02 -6.05 -36.38
C ALA A 478 5.92 -6.94 -37.24
N THR A 479 7.15 -6.48 -37.46
CA THR A 479 8.19 -7.21 -38.20
C THR A 479 9.35 -7.64 -37.31
N ASP A 480 10.02 -8.72 -37.70
CA ASP A 480 11.28 -9.16 -37.12
C ASP A 480 12.48 -8.33 -37.62
N ASP A 481 13.69 -8.68 -37.17
CA ASP A 481 14.93 -8.00 -37.58
C ASP A 481 15.18 -8.07 -39.10
N ASP A 482 14.62 -9.07 -39.80
CA ASP A 482 14.73 -9.27 -41.24
C ASP A 482 13.59 -8.59 -42.04
N GLY A 483 12.69 -7.86 -41.36
CA GLY A 483 11.56 -7.18 -41.98
C GLY A 483 10.39 -8.09 -42.37
N LYS A 484 10.36 -9.34 -41.89
CA LYS A 484 9.22 -10.26 -42.11
C LYS A 484 8.16 -10.05 -41.04
N LEU A 485 6.90 -10.14 -41.45
CA LEU A 485 5.76 -10.08 -40.53
C LEU A 485 5.82 -11.22 -39.51
N ILE A 486 5.67 -10.87 -38.24
CA ILE A 486 5.71 -11.81 -37.12
C ILE A 486 4.40 -12.60 -37.04
N PHE A 487 3.26 -11.93 -37.28
CA PHE A 487 1.94 -12.54 -37.22
C PHE A 487 1.35 -12.68 -38.62
N THR A 488 0.82 -13.87 -38.92
CA THR A 488 -0.04 -14.10 -40.08
C THR A 488 -1.49 -13.82 -39.69
N THR A 489 -2.38 -13.67 -40.69
CA THR A 489 -3.81 -13.48 -40.44
C THR A 489 -4.42 -14.64 -39.62
N ALA A 490 -4.00 -15.87 -39.91
CA ALA A 490 -4.43 -17.06 -39.15
C ALA A 490 -3.98 -17.01 -37.67
N LEU A 491 -2.75 -16.58 -37.39
CA LEU A 491 -2.25 -16.45 -36.02
C LEU A 491 -2.97 -15.32 -35.25
N LEU A 492 -3.34 -14.23 -35.94
CA LEU A 492 -4.13 -13.15 -35.33
C LEU A 492 -5.57 -13.58 -35.03
N ASP A 493 -6.16 -14.41 -35.90
CA ASP A 493 -7.49 -14.97 -35.66
C ASP A 493 -7.48 -15.98 -34.51
N GLU A 494 -6.47 -16.85 -34.43
CA GLU A 494 -6.24 -17.73 -33.28
C GLU A 494 -6.09 -16.91 -31.99
N LEU A 495 -5.29 -15.84 -32.01
CA LEU A 495 -5.06 -14.99 -30.83
C LEU A 495 -6.37 -14.41 -30.26
N LYS A 496 -7.39 -14.17 -31.09
CA LYS A 496 -8.67 -13.60 -30.63
C LYS A 496 -9.41 -14.49 -29.63
N GLU A 497 -9.22 -15.80 -29.70
CA GLU A 497 -9.85 -16.75 -28.78
C GLU A 497 -9.32 -16.61 -27.34
N TYR A 498 -8.13 -16.03 -27.17
CA TYR A 498 -7.47 -15.85 -25.88
C TYR A 498 -7.61 -14.43 -25.31
N ILE A 499 -8.44 -13.57 -25.92
CA ILE A 499 -8.63 -12.17 -25.49
C ILE A 499 -9.79 -12.06 -24.51
N TYR A 500 -9.45 -11.86 -23.24
CA TYR A 500 -10.38 -11.55 -22.16
C TYR A 500 -10.15 -10.10 -21.75
N THR A 501 -11.12 -9.22 -22.03
CA THR A 501 -10.96 -7.77 -21.88
C THR A 501 -11.66 -7.24 -20.64
N GLU A 502 -10.95 -6.43 -19.86
CA GLU A 502 -11.50 -5.64 -18.76
C GLU A 502 -11.04 -4.18 -18.87
N THR A 503 -11.87 -3.22 -18.46
CA THR A 503 -11.48 -1.82 -18.34
C THR A 503 -11.08 -1.53 -16.89
N TYR A 504 -9.85 -1.07 -16.70
CA TYR A 504 -9.36 -0.55 -15.44
C TYR A 504 -9.38 0.97 -15.48
N LYS A 505 -10.25 1.55 -14.66
CA LYS A 505 -10.44 3.00 -14.54
C LYS A 505 -9.97 3.47 -13.16
N ASN A 506 -9.11 4.48 -13.12
CA ASN A 506 -8.66 5.11 -11.86
C ASN A 506 -8.53 6.63 -11.98
N ASP A 507 -9.56 7.34 -11.50
CA ASP A 507 -9.69 8.81 -11.60
C ASP A 507 -8.78 9.57 -10.64
N SER A 508 -8.07 8.89 -9.74
CA SER A 508 -7.14 9.54 -8.82
C SER A 508 -5.81 9.95 -9.47
N PHE A 509 -5.53 9.47 -10.70
CA PHE A 509 -4.32 9.77 -11.45
C PHE A 509 -4.56 10.93 -12.42
N LEU A 510 -3.69 11.95 -12.34
CA LEU A 510 -3.63 13.07 -13.29
C LEU A 510 -2.77 12.70 -14.51
N THR A 511 -2.91 13.50 -15.58
CA THR A 511 -2.18 13.34 -16.86
C THR A 511 -0.66 13.33 -16.73
N GLU A 512 -0.12 13.94 -15.68
CA GLU A 512 1.32 13.96 -15.41
C GLU A 512 1.83 12.61 -14.88
N TYR A 513 0.94 11.74 -14.38
CA TYR A 513 1.26 10.46 -13.74
C TYR A 513 0.82 9.23 -14.55
N VAL A 514 0.73 9.36 -15.87
CA VAL A 514 0.33 8.25 -16.78
C VAL A 514 1.29 7.07 -16.70
N GLU A 515 2.61 7.31 -16.57
CA GLU A 515 3.60 6.24 -16.48
C GLU A 515 3.36 5.35 -15.24
N ASP A 516 3.07 5.96 -14.09
CA ASP A 516 2.73 5.26 -12.85
C ASP A 516 1.47 4.43 -13.00
N LEU A 517 0.45 4.99 -13.68
CA LEU A 517 -0.78 4.27 -13.98
C LEU A 517 -0.50 3.04 -14.86
N ILE A 518 0.40 3.14 -15.83
CA ILE A 518 0.80 2.00 -16.68
C ILE A 518 1.52 0.93 -15.86
N VAL A 519 2.45 1.31 -14.99
CA VAL A 519 3.20 0.36 -14.13
C VAL A 519 2.24 -0.39 -13.21
N LEU A 520 1.33 0.33 -12.56
CA LEU A 520 0.29 -0.24 -11.70
C LEU A 520 -0.62 -1.18 -12.49
N SER A 521 -1.04 -0.76 -13.68
CA SER A 521 -1.90 -1.58 -14.54
C SER A 521 -1.20 -2.85 -15.01
N LYS A 522 0.11 -2.80 -15.32
CA LYS A 522 0.92 -3.98 -15.67
C LYS A 522 0.97 -4.99 -14.52
N LYS A 523 1.16 -4.52 -13.27
CA LYS A 523 1.12 -5.37 -12.06
C LYS A 523 -0.25 -6.03 -11.89
N LYS A 524 -1.31 -5.23 -11.98
CA LYS A 524 -2.69 -5.69 -11.87
C LYS A 524 -3.08 -6.70 -12.95
N LEU A 525 -2.66 -6.47 -14.19
CA LEU A 525 -2.86 -7.40 -15.30
C LEU A 525 -2.10 -8.70 -15.07
N LEU A 526 -0.87 -8.66 -14.57
CA LEU A 526 -0.12 -9.88 -14.23
C LEU A 526 -0.91 -10.73 -13.23
N ASP A 527 -1.44 -10.13 -12.17
CA ASP A 527 -2.22 -10.86 -11.16
C ASP A 527 -3.55 -11.41 -11.71
N LYS A 528 -4.22 -10.68 -12.60
CA LYS A 528 -5.48 -11.12 -13.23
C LYS A 528 -5.30 -12.06 -14.41
N SER A 529 -4.10 -12.12 -15.00
CA SER A 529 -3.79 -13.01 -16.12
C SER A 529 -3.69 -14.48 -15.73
N TYR A 530 -3.67 -14.79 -14.43
CA TYR A 530 -3.74 -16.15 -13.90
C TYR A 530 -5.05 -16.37 -13.13
N PRO A 531 -5.65 -17.58 -13.24
CA PRO A 531 -6.84 -17.93 -12.49
C PRO A 531 -6.58 -17.88 -10.98
N THR A 532 -7.60 -17.51 -10.23
CA THR A 532 -7.54 -17.52 -8.78
C THR A 532 -7.71 -18.95 -8.29
N ARG A 533 -6.72 -19.44 -7.53
CA ARG A 533 -6.73 -20.76 -6.90
C ARG A 533 -6.83 -20.55 -5.40
N LYS A 534 -7.80 -21.22 -4.78
CA LYS A 534 -7.99 -21.20 -3.33
C LYS A 534 -7.90 -22.60 -2.78
N TRP A 535 -7.22 -22.74 -1.65
CA TRP A 535 -7.12 -23.99 -0.91
C TRP A 535 -7.77 -23.78 0.45
N ASN A 536 -8.90 -24.44 0.69
CA ASN A 536 -9.53 -24.48 2.00
C ASN A 536 -9.03 -25.74 2.72
N ILE A 537 -8.27 -25.56 3.80
CA ILE A 537 -7.56 -26.66 4.47
C ILE A 537 -8.02 -26.76 5.92
N ASP A 538 -8.47 -27.95 6.31
CA ASP A 538 -8.61 -28.31 7.73
C ASP A 538 -7.27 -28.86 8.19
N VAL A 539 -6.64 -28.20 9.16
CA VAL A 539 -5.34 -28.58 9.70
C VAL A 539 -5.45 -29.05 11.14
N ALA A 540 -4.49 -29.88 11.56
CA ALA A 540 -4.24 -30.12 12.97
C ALA A 540 -3.89 -28.78 13.65
N ASN A 541 -4.48 -28.51 14.81
CA ASN A 541 -4.20 -27.26 15.51
C ASN A 541 -2.76 -27.28 16.06
N PHE A 542 -1.87 -26.58 15.35
CA PHE A 542 -0.48 -26.40 15.74
C PHE A 542 -0.25 -25.11 16.55
N LEU A 543 -1.27 -24.23 16.66
CA LEU A 543 -1.19 -23.02 17.50
C LEU A 543 -1.15 -23.35 19.00
N ASP A 544 -1.74 -24.48 19.39
CA ASP A 544 -1.80 -24.94 20.79
C ASP A 544 -0.59 -25.81 21.21
N ARG A 545 0.30 -26.19 20.27
CA ARG A 545 1.44 -27.08 20.57
C ARG A 545 2.66 -26.29 21.06
N ILE A 546 2.78 -26.15 22.37
CA ILE A 546 4.03 -25.75 23.04
C ILE A 546 5.03 -26.91 22.95
N LYS A 547 6.10 -26.71 22.16
CA LYS A 547 7.39 -27.43 22.18
C LYS A 547 7.35 -28.96 22.16
N THR A 548 7.44 -29.55 20.97
CA THR A 548 7.99 -30.91 20.81
C THR A 548 9.49 -30.85 20.51
N PRO A 549 10.33 -31.73 21.09
CA PRO A 549 11.79 -31.68 20.96
C PRO A 549 12.37 -32.25 19.65
N TYR A 550 11.55 -32.56 18.64
CA TYR A 550 12.01 -33.15 17.37
C TYR A 550 11.64 -32.25 16.17
N GLY A 551 12.64 -31.94 15.34
CA GLY A 551 12.66 -30.86 14.34
C GLY A 551 11.75 -31.01 13.10
N VAL A 552 10.46 -31.28 13.31
CA VAL A 552 9.40 -31.20 12.28
C VAL A 552 8.22 -30.32 12.74
N SER A 553 8.24 -29.87 14.01
CA SER A 553 7.23 -28.95 14.53
C SER A 553 7.52 -27.49 14.18
N TRP A 554 6.47 -26.76 13.81
CA TRP A 554 6.48 -25.32 13.60
C TRP A 554 6.94 -24.58 14.88
N ASN A 555 7.94 -23.71 14.73
CA ASN A 555 8.60 -22.95 15.81
C ASN A 555 8.51 -21.42 15.61
N GLY A 556 7.69 -20.95 14.66
CA GLY A 556 7.63 -19.54 14.23
C GLY A 556 6.39 -18.80 14.71
N ASP A 557 6.32 -17.50 14.42
CA ASP A 557 5.09 -16.69 14.42
C ASP A 557 4.53 -16.72 12.99
N LEU A 558 3.25 -17.02 12.79
CA LEU A 558 2.61 -17.19 11.48
C LEU A 558 1.73 -15.98 11.26
N SER A 559 2.10 -15.18 10.27
CA SER A 559 1.40 -13.95 9.92
C SER A 559 0.57 -14.16 8.64
N LEU A 560 -0.49 -13.37 8.49
CA LEU A 560 -1.23 -13.33 7.24
C LEU A 560 -0.30 -12.78 6.14
N GLY A 561 -0.34 -13.40 4.96
CA GLY A 561 0.55 -13.11 3.83
C GLY A 561 1.81 -13.96 3.75
N ASP A 562 2.09 -14.78 4.77
CA ASP A 562 3.27 -15.67 4.78
C ASP A 562 3.17 -16.76 3.71
N LEU A 563 4.34 -17.20 3.22
CA LEU A 563 4.46 -18.26 2.24
C LEU A 563 4.29 -19.63 2.91
N VAL A 564 3.37 -20.42 2.39
CA VAL A 564 3.06 -21.78 2.82
C VAL A 564 3.31 -22.73 1.66
N VAL A 565 4.16 -23.73 1.91
CA VAL A 565 4.48 -24.77 0.92
C VAL A 565 3.51 -25.93 1.12
N LEU A 566 2.71 -26.23 0.10
CA LEU A 566 1.89 -27.43 0.02
C LEU A 566 2.66 -28.51 -0.74
N TYR A 567 3.03 -29.59 -0.05
CA TYR A 567 3.69 -30.72 -0.68
C TYR A 567 2.73 -31.88 -0.87
N ASP A 568 2.63 -32.33 -2.11
CA ASP A 568 1.97 -33.58 -2.46
C ASP A 568 3.01 -34.64 -2.79
N ARG A 569 3.07 -35.66 -1.94
CA ARG A 569 4.01 -36.78 -2.06
C ARG A 569 3.65 -37.75 -3.19
N GLU A 570 2.38 -37.83 -3.55
CA GLU A 570 1.92 -38.73 -4.62
C GLU A 570 2.41 -38.26 -6.00
N THR A 571 2.44 -36.94 -6.20
CA THR A 571 2.88 -36.29 -7.44
C THR A 571 4.30 -35.74 -7.37
N ASP A 572 4.95 -35.86 -6.21
CA ASP A 572 6.26 -35.25 -5.90
C ASP A 572 6.34 -33.78 -6.32
N SER A 573 5.29 -33.02 -5.98
CA SER A 573 5.12 -31.63 -6.40
C SER A 573 4.94 -30.69 -5.21
N GLU A 574 5.65 -29.56 -5.25
CA GLU A 574 5.52 -28.47 -4.31
C GLU A 574 4.69 -27.32 -4.91
N GLU A 575 3.61 -26.93 -4.24
CA GLU A 575 2.81 -25.75 -4.56
C GLU A 575 3.10 -24.63 -3.54
N PHE A 576 3.60 -23.50 -4.04
CA PHE A 576 3.82 -22.30 -3.25
C PHE A 576 2.52 -21.48 -3.15
N THR A 577 2.05 -21.25 -1.93
CA THR A 577 0.77 -20.58 -1.64
C THR A 577 0.94 -19.55 -0.52
N PHE A 578 0.02 -18.60 -0.39
CA PHE A 578 0.04 -17.57 0.66
C PHE A 578 -1.10 -17.79 1.64
N LEU A 579 -0.89 -17.46 2.92
CA LEU A 579 -1.93 -17.53 3.95
C LEU A 579 -2.81 -16.27 3.96
N ASN A 580 -4.07 -16.39 3.56
CA ASN A 580 -4.98 -15.23 3.46
C ASN A 580 -5.91 -15.09 4.67
N GLU A 581 -6.33 -16.22 5.24
CA GLU A 581 -7.28 -16.27 6.35
C GLU A 581 -7.04 -17.50 7.23
N TYR A 582 -7.31 -17.35 8.53
CA TYR A 582 -7.44 -18.51 9.42
C TYR A 582 -8.62 -18.33 10.38
N LYS A 583 -9.23 -19.47 10.73
CA LYS A 583 -10.29 -19.59 11.73
C LYS A 583 -9.86 -20.58 12.79
N HIS A 584 -9.67 -20.08 14.01
CA HIS A 584 -9.33 -20.88 15.17
C HIS A 584 -10.56 -21.07 16.06
N MET A 585 -11.13 -22.28 16.05
CA MET A 585 -12.19 -22.70 16.97
C MET A 585 -11.55 -23.23 18.26
N VAL A 586 -11.33 -22.32 19.21
CA VAL A 586 -10.52 -22.57 20.42
C VAL A 586 -11.11 -23.70 21.29
N ARG A 587 -12.45 -23.80 21.38
CA ARG A 587 -13.11 -24.83 22.20
C ARG A 587 -13.02 -26.24 21.60
N ASP A 588 -13.13 -26.32 20.28
CA ASP A 588 -13.14 -27.60 19.57
C ASP A 588 -11.73 -28.06 19.19
N ASN A 589 -10.70 -27.24 19.48
CA ASN A 589 -9.32 -27.46 19.08
C ASN A 589 -9.20 -27.69 17.55
N LYS A 590 -9.94 -26.90 16.77
CA LYS A 590 -9.96 -26.97 15.30
C LYS A 590 -9.39 -25.69 14.70
N LEU A 591 -8.54 -25.86 13.70
CA LEU A 591 -7.93 -24.77 12.94
C LEU A 591 -8.22 -24.99 11.46
N LYS A 592 -8.88 -24.00 10.84
CA LYS A 592 -9.06 -23.95 9.39
C LYS A 592 -8.23 -22.82 8.85
N ILE A 593 -7.53 -23.07 7.75
CA ILE A 593 -6.75 -22.07 7.04
C ILE A 593 -7.21 -21.99 5.60
N THR A 594 -7.16 -20.79 5.03
CA THR A 594 -7.44 -20.53 3.63
C THR A 594 -6.18 -19.99 2.99
N LEU A 595 -5.69 -20.71 1.98
CA LEU A 595 -4.52 -20.32 1.20
C LEU A 595 -4.92 -19.89 -0.21
N SER A 596 -4.13 -19.04 -0.83
CA SER A 596 -4.33 -18.58 -2.21
C SER A 596 -3.01 -18.48 -2.97
N ASN A 597 -3.09 -18.50 -4.30
CA ASN A 597 -1.94 -18.21 -5.17
C ASN A 597 -1.66 -16.71 -5.25
N LYS A 598 -2.58 -15.89 -4.73
CA LYS A 598 -2.48 -14.44 -4.65
C LYS A 598 -2.37 -14.03 -3.18
N LYS A 599 -1.35 -13.21 -2.87
CA LYS A 599 -1.11 -12.69 -1.51
C LYS A 599 -2.33 -11.94 -0.98
N THR A 600 -2.97 -11.14 -1.83
CA THR A 600 -4.20 -10.41 -1.50
C THR A 600 -5.30 -10.70 -2.51
N GLU A 601 -6.55 -10.67 -2.04
CA GLU A 601 -7.74 -10.62 -2.90
C GLU A 601 -8.30 -9.20 -2.81
N LYS A 602 -7.68 -8.25 -3.54
CA LYS A 602 -8.26 -6.91 -3.67
C LYS A 602 -9.58 -7.05 -4.47
N GLU A 603 -10.67 -6.51 -3.93
CA GLU A 603 -11.91 -6.37 -4.70
C GLU A 603 -11.70 -5.28 -5.74
N ASP A 604 -11.39 -5.71 -6.96
CA ASP A 604 -11.22 -4.78 -8.07
C ASP A 604 -12.55 -4.50 -8.75
N GLY A 605 -12.98 -3.25 -8.70
CA GLY A 605 -14.12 -2.70 -9.42
C GLY A 605 -15.24 -2.24 -8.50
N LEU A 606 -15.91 -1.16 -8.92
CA LEU A 606 -17.17 -0.73 -8.32
C LEU A 606 -18.18 -1.87 -8.51
N THR A 607 -18.56 -2.54 -7.43
CA THR A 607 -19.69 -3.47 -7.47
C THR A 607 -20.97 -2.71 -7.76
N ILE A 608 -22.03 -3.39 -8.21
CA ILE A 608 -23.36 -2.78 -8.32
C ILE A 608 -23.77 -2.13 -6.99
N SER A 609 -23.38 -2.73 -5.87
CA SER A 609 -23.60 -2.15 -4.55
C SER A 609 -22.84 -0.83 -4.35
N ASP A 610 -21.62 -0.71 -4.88
CA ASP A 610 -20.85 0.54 -4.84
C ASP A 610 -21.46 1.61 -5.74
N TYR A 611 -21.94 1.25 -6.94
CA TYR A 611 -22.68 2.18 -7.80
C TYR A 611 -23.96 2.68 -7.12
N LEU A 612 -24.72 1.79 -6.47
CA LEU A 612 -25.91 2.17 -5.70
C LEU A 612 -25.57 3.06 -4.50
N THR A 613 -24.43 2.79 -3.85
CA THR A 613 -23.94 3.60 -2.73
C THR A 613 -23.51 4.98 -3.20
N ASN A 614 -22.76 5.08 -4.29
CA ASN A 614 -22.37 6.34 -4.91
C ASN A 614 -23.60 7.14 -5.37
N ALA A 615 -24.58 6.50 -6.00
CA ALA A 615 -25.84 7.13 -6.38
C ALA A 615 -26.61 7.66 -5.15
N LYS A 616 -26.66 6.87 -4.07
CA LYS A 616 -27.27 7.30 -2.79
C LYS A 616 -26.53 8.48 -2.17
N ASN A 617 -25.20 8.49 -2.22
CA ASN A 617 -24.37 9.55 -1.66
C ASN A 617 -24.52 10.84 -2.47
N ALA A 618 -24.45 10.77 -3.81
CA ALA A 618 -24.76 11.90 -4.69
C ALA A 618 -26.17 12.46 -4.44
N LEU A 619 -27.15 11.60 -4.14
CA LEU A 619 -28.49 12.04 -3.76
C LEU A 619 -28.50 12.77 -2.40
N ARG A 620 -27.70 12.31 -1.43
CA ARG A 620 -27.51 13.01 -0.15
C ARG A 620 -26.82 14.36 -0.34
N ASP A 621 -25.88 14.49 -1.27
CA ASP A 621 -25.20 15.75 -1.59
C ASP A 621 -26.16 16.75 -2.25
N ILE A 622 -27.03 16.27 -3.14
CA ILE A 622 -28.10 17.08 -3.72
C ILE A 622 -29.09 17.53 -2.63
N ASP A 623 -29.47 16.64 -1.72
CA ASP A 623 -30.39 16.96 -0.63
C ASP A 623 -29.78 17.90 0.42
N SER A 624 -28.49 17.73 0.75
CA SER A 624 -27.77 18.60 1.68
C SER A 624 -27.60 20.01 1.11
N ASN A 625 -27.33 20.11 -0.20
CA ASN A 625 -27.19 21.37 -0.93
C ASN A 625 -28.52 21.97 -1.40
N ARG A 626 -29.66 21.30 -1.14
CA ARG A 626 -31.00 21.76 -1.54
C ARG A 626 -31.32 23.16 -1.01
N TYR A 627 -30.85 23.52 0.17
CA TYR A 627 -31.07 24.87 0.73
C TYR A 627 -30.29 25.95 -0.03
N LEU A 628 -29.05 25.67 -0.47
CA LEU A 628 -28.25 26.57 -1.30
C LEU A 628 -28.88 26.73 -2.67
N ASN A 629 -29.33 25.62 -3.26
CA ASN A 629 -30.05 25.62 -4.54
C ASN A 629 -31.37 26.40 -4.46
N VAL A 630 -32.08 26.32 -3.34
CA VAL A 630 -33.25 27.17 -3.05
C VAL A 630 -32.85 28.65 -2.94
N LEU A 631 -31.74 28.99 -2.29
CA LEU A 631 -31.25 30.37 -2.18
C LEU A 631 -30.81 30.95 -3.55
N LEU A 632 -30.16 30.14 -4.39
CA LEU A 632 -29.82 30.45 -5.78
C LEU A 632 -31.07 30.68 -6.62
N LYS A 633 -32.06 29.78 -6.55
CA LYS A 633 -33.34 29.90 -7.25
C LYS A 633 -34.08 31.21 -6.92
N TYR A 634 -33.89 31.74 -5.72
CA TYR A 634 -34.52 32.99 -5.27
C TYR A 634 -33.59 34.22 -5.31
N ASN A 635 -32.40 34.14 -5.94
CA ASN A 635 -31.41 35.24 -6.05
C ASN A 635 -31.07 35.92 -4.71
N ARG A 636 -30.94 35.14 -3.62
CA ARG A 636 -30.76 35.69 -2.26
C ARG A 636 -29.31 35.80 -1.78
N MET A 637 -28.30 35.55 -2.63
CA MET A 637 -26.90 35.49 -2.18
C MET A 637 -26.29 36.82 -1.74
N ASN A 638 -26.84 37.98 -2.12
CA ASN A 638 -26.30 39.31 -1.78
C ASN A 638 -27.13 40.08 -0.75
N VAL A 639 -28.03 39.42 0.00
CA VAL A 639 -28.79 40.08 1.06
C VAL A 639 -28.06 39.84 2.39
N PRO A 640 -27.46 40.87 3.04
CA PRO A 640 -26.90 40.73 4.36
C PRO A 640 -27.93 40.13 5.32
N LYS A 641 -27.50 39.25 6.25
CA LYS A 641 -28.39 38.49 7.15
C LYS A 641 -29.43 39.36 7.87
N GLU A 642 -29.09 40.64 8.09
CA GLU A 642 -29.87 41.70 8.71
C GLU A 642 -31.16 42.08 7.94
N PHE A 643 -31.25 41.81 6.64
CA PHE A 643 -32.41 42.15 5.80
C PHE A 643 -33.35 40.96 5.52
N ILE A 644 -33.05 39.80 6.08
CA ILE A 644 -33.87 38.59 5.95
C ILE A 644 -34.76 38.49 7.20
N SER A 645 -36.08 38.65 7.04
CA SER A 645 -37.06 38.74 8.15
C SER A 645 -36.98 37.59 9.17
N LYS A 646 -36.55 36.39 8.74
CA LYS A 646 -36.32 35.22 9.60
C LYS A 646 -35.23 35.45 10.67
N TYR A 647 -34.22 36.27 10.39
CA TYR A 647 -33.13 36.59 11.32
C TYR A 647 -33.39 37.86 12.16
N ASN A 648 -34.41 38.65 11.82
CA ASN A 648 -34.88 39.80 12.61
C ASN A 648 -35.96 39.45 13.64
N LEU A 649 -36.34 38.17 13.73
CA LEU A 649 -37.14 37.71 14.86
C LEU A 649 -36.28 37.77 16.12
N PRO A 650 -36.76 38.36 17.24
CA PRO A 650 -36.03 38.32 18.50
C PRO A 650 -35.71 36.86 18.80
N LYS A 651 -34.42 36.55 19.01
CA LYS A 651 -33.97 35.20 19.36
C LYS A 651 -34.88 34.71 20.49
N LYS A 652 -35.74 33.72 20.23
CA LYS A 652 -36.44 33.02 21.31
C LYS A 652 -35.35 32.59 22.28
N LYS A 653 -35.43 33.01 23.55
CA LYS A 653 -34.55 32.49 24.60
C LYS A 653 -34.59 30.97 24.47
N ARG A 654 -33.47 30.39 24.06
CA ARG A 654 -33.35 28.93 24.03
C ARG A 654 -33.57 28.49 25.47
N PRO A 655 -34.39 27.46 25.74
CA PRO A 655 -34.32 26.79 27.03
C PRO A 655 -32.85 26.38 27.22
N ASP A 656 -32.28 26.69 28.38
CA ASP A 656 -30.95 26.23 28.73
C ASP A 656 -30.86 24.72 28.50
N GLY A 657 -29.69 24.31 28.00
CA GLY A 657 -29.41 23.03 27.34
C GLY A 657 -30.31 21.87 27.74
N THR A 658 -31.00 21.31 26.76
CA THR A 658 -31.54 19.96 26.87
C THR A 658 -30.38 18.98 26.71
N VAL A 659 -29.66 18.73 27.80
CA VAL A 659 -28.98 17.45 27.96
C VAL A 659 -30.11 16.43 28.02
N ILE A 660 -30.26 15.66 26.94
CA ILE A 660 -31.11 14.47 26.98
C ILE A 660 -30.28 13.47 27.79
N ASN A 661 -30.72 13.20 29.02
CA ASN A 661 -30.16 12.16 29.88
C ASN A 661 -30.26 10.77 29.22
#